data_AF-A0A432JW66-F1
#
_entry.id   AF-A0A432JW66-F1
#
_cell.length_a   1.000
_cell.length_b   1.000
_cell.length_c   1.000
_cell.angle_alpha   90.00
_cell.angle_beta   90.00
_cell.angle_gamma   90.00
#
_symmetry.space_group_name_H-M   'P 1'
#
loop_
_entity.id
_entity.type
_entity.pdbx_description
1 polymer ?
#
loop_
_entity_poly.entity_id
_entity_poly.type
_entity_poly.pdbx_seq_one_letter_code
_entity_poly.pdbx_strand_id
1 'polypeptide(L)'
;MYIIYDTETTGLPNNWNAPITDSDNWPRMVQIAWQVHDKSGKLVEVKNYIIKPEDYEIPYNVVKVHGISTERALKQGVDLERVLNEFKEIASQCEYVIGHNISFDNNIVGAELHRKGMDQFLEKIPTIDTKDLGTDFCAIPNKSGRYKWPKLGELYQKLFDEEIIEAHNAAADVEATARCFLEMLRREIIPAKTAGLDDTTLVKFKEENPDVIQLIGLNIEPYNPNDLEEDQKEVSEEAKEEQVETQVIDEANVEEDGKMQFTHLHLHTQYSILDGMTNIKKLAKKVKADGMKAVAITDHGNMYGVKEFHNIMTKEGIKPIIGMEAYLAHGDHKGRGNENKKYYHLVLLAKNEKGYKNLTKLSSIAFSEGYYYKPRIDKELLQKYHEGIIASSACLAGEINRKLMNETVDSAEEALLWYKDVFGDDFYLELQRHQATDPKMNQDVYPDQVFVNKHLVEFSKKHGVKIIATNDVHYLNEEDAEAHDRLICLSTGKMVDDTSRMRYSGQEWLKTRDEMAMLFADLPEAILNTQEIVDKVEYFELNKKAIMPDFELPEGFDNEDDYLKHITYEGAKKRWGEELSKEVIDRLEFELGTIKHMGFPGYFLIVWDFLKAAREMGVSVGPGRGSAAGSAVAYCLRITDIDPLKYNLLFERFLNPDRISMPDIDIDFDDAGREKVLQWVKEKYGAKRVAHLITFGTMAAKSSIKDVARVQDLPLSQSNALAKFVPDKPGTTLEKAFDQVPEFQDILDNGKPEERSVLEFAKKLEGSVRNTGTHACGIIIAKDDLDNYVPITHVKDSSLDYATQYDGHYVEDIGLLKMDFLGL
;
A
#
# COMPACT_ATOMS: atom_id res chain seq x y z
N MET A 1 -35.93 2.26 -39.14
CA MET A 1 -35.89 3.15 -37.94
C MET A 1 -34.60 2.89 -37.18
N TYR A 2 -34.18 3.83 -36.35
CA TYR A 2 -33.02 3.76 -35.47
C TYR A 2 -33.48 3.63 -34.04
N ILE A 3 -32.93 2.69 -33.27
CA ILE A 3 -33.09 2.65 -31.81
C ILE A 3 -31.76 3.01 -31.17
N ILE A 4 -31.77 4.01 -30.30
CA ILE A 4 -30.63 4.42 -29.49
C ILE A 4 -30.97 4.05 -28.05
N TYR A 5 -30.12 3.29 -27.37
CA TYR A 5 -30.39 2.86 -26.00
C TYR A 5 -29.11 2.76 -25.19
N ASP A 6 -29.27 2.80 -23.86
CA ASP A 6 -28.20 2.72 -22.88
C ASP A 6 -28.74 2.02 -21.62
N THR A 7 -27.84 1.44 -20.82
CA THR A 7 -28.18 0.72 -19.59
C THR A 7 -27.33 1.13 -18.40
N GLU A 8 -27.99 1.36 -17.27
CA GLU A 8 -27.30 1.38 -15.97
C GLU A 8 -27.29 -0.01 -15.37
N THR A 9 -26.24 -0.33 -14.62
CA THR A 9 -26.01 -1.69 -14.11
C THR A 9 -25.51 -1.69 -12.68
N THR A 10 -25.52 -2.85 -12.02
CA THR A 10 -24.96 -3.03 -10.67
C THR A 10 -23.43 -3.01 -10.61
N GLY A 11 -22.72 -2.65 -11.68
CA GLY A 11 -21.26 -2.56 -11.70
C GLY A 11 -20.62 -2.92 -13.04
N LEU A 12 -19.42 -3.48 -13.01
CA LEU A 12 -18.71 -3.93 -14.22
C LEU A 12 -18.51 -5.45 -14.20
N PRO A 13 -18.45 -6.12 -15.36
CA PRO A 13 -18.23 -7.55 -15.42
C PRO A 13 -16.84 -7.91 -14.90
N ASN A 14 -16.74 -9.07 -14.24
CA ASN A 14 -15.46 -9.59 -13.74
C ASN A 14 -14.50 -9.90 -14.91
N ASN A 15 -15.04 -10.41 -16.01
CA ASN A 15 -14.34 -10.70 -17.25
C ASN A 15 -15.15 -10.19 -18.45
N TRP A 16 -14.61 -9.18 -19.13
CA TRP A 16 -15.21 -8.58 -20.33
C TRP A 16 -15.35 -9.54 -21.53
N ASN A 17 -14.63 -10.67 -21.53
CA ASN A 17 -14.66 -11.65 -22.61
C ASN A 17 -15.52 -12.88 -22.29
N ALA A 18 -16.21 -12.92 -21.15
CA ALA A 18 -17.07 -14.04 -20.82
C ALA A 18 -18.28 -14.09 -21.77
N PRO A 19 -18.77 -15.29 -22.16
CA PRO A 19 -20.01 -15.38 -22.94
C PRO A 19 -21.19 -14.87 -22.10
N ILE A 20 -22.24 -14.35 -22.74
CA ILE A 20 -23.46 -13.89 -22.05
C ILE A 20 -24.19 -15.01 -21.28
N THR A 21 -23.91 -16.27 -21.65
CA THR A 21 -24.41 -17.46 -20.93
C THR A 21 -23.75 -17.66 -19.57
N ASP A 22 -22.58 -17.06 -19.36
CA ASP A 22 -21.98 -16.92 -18.03
C ASP A 22 -22.63 -15.71 -17.34
N SER A 23 -23.93 -15.82 -17.07
CA SER A 23 -24.73 -14.69 -16.59
C SER A 23 -24.27 -14.18 -15.22
N ASP A 24 -23.56 -14.97 -14.43
CA ASP A 24 -23.05 -14.53 -13.13
C ASP A 24 -21.83 -13.60 -13.27
N ASN A 25 -21.12 -13.64 -14.39
CA ASN A 25 -20.05 -12.71 -14.71
C ASN A 25 -20.56 -11.29 -15.03
N TRP A 26 -21.74 -11.19 -15.64
CA TRP A 26 -22.30 -9.92 -16.12
C TRP A 26 -23.15 -9.25 -15.03
N PRO A 27 -23.04 -7.92 -14.83
CA PRO A 27 -23.82 -7.23 -13.81
C PRO A 27 -25.33 -7.25 -14.14
N ARG A 28 -26.17 -6.89 -13.16
CA ARG A 28 -27.62 -6.83 -13.34
C ARG A 28 -28.01 -5.48 -13.94
N MET A 29 -29.01 -5.47 -14.81
CA MET A 29 -29.55 -4.26 -15.41
C MET A 29 -30.43 -3.52 -14.40
N VAL A 30 -30.08 -2.28 -14.09
CA VAL A 30 -30.75 -1.40 -13.11
C VAL A 30 -31.67 -0.41 -13.80
N GLN A 31 -31.26 0.09 -14.96
CA GLN A 31 -32.06 1.01 -15.77
C GLN A 31 -31.86 0.66 -17.24
N ILE A 32 -32.89 0.91 -18.04
CA ILE A 32 -32.77 0.93 -19.50
C ILE A 32 -33.58 2.12 -20.01
N ALA A 33 -32.97 2.90 -20.88
CA ALA A 33 -33.64 3.97 -21.60
C ALA A 33 -33.44 3.75 -23.10
N TRP A 34 -34.40 4.20 -23.92
CA TRP A 34 -34.23 4.20 -25.36
C TRP A 34 -35.01 5.32 -26.04
N GLN A 35 -34.49 5.75 -27.19
CA GLN A 35 -35.14 6.62 -28.14
C GLN A 35 -35.22 5.93 -29.50
N VAL A 36 -36.36 6.06 -30.17
CA VAL A 36 -36.55 5.57 -31.53
C VAL A 36 -36.72 6.75 -32.46
N HIS A 37 -35.93 6.78 -33.52
CA HIS A 37 -36.02 7.79 -34.57
C HIS A 37 -36.31 7.15 -35.91
N ASP A 38 -37.07 7.85 -36.77
CA ASP A 38 -37.21 7.46 -38.16
C ASP A 38 -35.95 7.85 -38.97
N LYS A 39 -35.95 7.55 -40.27
CA LYS A 39 -34.80 7.84 -41.16
C LYS A 39 -34.57 9.33 -41.39
N SER A 40 -35.53 10.21 -41.06
CA SER A 40 -35.32 11.65 -41.12
C SER A 40 -34.87 12.25 -39.78
N GLY A 41 -34.63 11.40 -38.77
CA GLY A 41 -34.16 11.83 -37.45
C GLY A 41 -35.28 12.27 -36.52
N LYS A 42 -36.55 12.16 -36.94
CA LYS A 42 -37.68 12.53 -36.11
C LYS A 42 -37.90 11.48 -35.03
N LEU A 43 -38.10 11.95 -33.79
CA LEU A 43 -38.45 11.09 -32.66
C LEU A 43 -39.81 10.41 -32.88
N VAL A 44 -39.83 9.09 -32.70
CA VAL A 44 -41.00 8.20 -32.80
C VAL A 44 -41.44 7.77 -31.41
N GLU A 45 -40.50 7.34 -30.57
CA GLU A 45 -40.77 6.84 -29.22
C GLU A 45 -39.62 7.19 -28.28
N VAL A 46 -39.96 7.40 -27.01
CA VAL A 46 -38.98 7.43 -25.93
C VAL A 46 -39.50 6.67 -24.71
N LYS A 47 -38.62 5.91 -24.08
CA LYS A 47 -38.89 5.17 -22.84
C LYS A 47 -37.70 5.25 -21.91
N ASN A 48 -38.00 5.23 -20.61
CA ASN A 48 -37.03 5.18 -19.53
C ASN A 48 -37.64 4.33 -18.41
N TYR A 49 -36.98 3.23 -18.08
CA TYR A 49 -37.44 2.30 -17.05
C TYR A 49 -36.32 2.03 -16.05
N ILE A 50 -36.63 2.22 -14.77
CA ILE A 50 -35.90 1.60 -13.68
C ILE A 50 -36.38 0.15 -13.58
N ILE A 51 -35.46 -0.79 -13.47
CA ILE A 51 -35.75 -2.22 -13.35
C ILE A 51 -35.93 -2.56 -11.88
N LYS A 52 -37.02 -3.26 -11.57
CA LYS A 52 -37.24 -3.78 -10.22
C LYS A 52 -36.23 -4.89 -9.93
N PRO A 53 -35.43 -4.81 -8.84
CA PRO A 53 -34.47 -5.85 -8.52
C PRO A 53 -35.11 -7.21 -8.25
N GLU A 54 -34.48 -8.27 -8.75
CA GLU A 54 -34.88 -9.66 -8.56
C GLU A 54 -33.70 -10.43 -7.95
N ASP A 55 -33.73 -10.58 -6.63
CA ASP A 55 -32.70 -11.26 -5.83
C ASP A 55 -31.29 -10.64 -5.97
N TYR A 56 -31.22 -9.31 -6.06
CA TYR A 56 -29.96 -8.57 -6.02
C TYR A 56 -30.12 -7.21 -5.35
N GLU A 57 -28.99 -6.69 -4.85
CA GLU A 57 -28.87 -5.32 -4.33
C GLU A 57 -27.97 -4.49 -5.25
N ILE A 58 -28.22 -3.19 -5.30
CA ILE A 58 -27.41 -2.22 -6.04
C ILE A 58 -26.33 -1.68 -5.08
N PRO A 59 -25.03 -1.89 -5.36
CA PRO A 59 -23.96 -1.48 -4.44
C PRO A 59 -23.89 0.03 -4.23
N TYR A 60 -23.49 0.47 -3.04
CA TYR A 60 -23.41 1.90 -2.67
C TYR A 60 -22.61 2.76 -3.65
N ASN A 61 -21.41 2.31 -4.06
CA ASN A 61 -20.59 3.04 -5.02
C ASN A 61 -21.21 3.14 -6.42
N VAL A 62 -22.11 2.22 -6.75
CA VAL A 62 -22.86 2.22 -8.01
C VAL A 62 -24.05 3.18 -7.91
N VAL A 63 -24.72 3.23 -6.75
CA VAL A 63 -25.71 4.26 -6.43
C VAL A 63 -25.10 5.67 -6.50
N LYS A 64 -23.87 5.88 -6.00
CA LYS A 64 -23.18 7.18 -6.12
C LYS A 64 -22.97 7.63 -7.57
N VAL A 65 -22.89 6.69 -8.51
CA VAL A 65 -22.67 6.98 -9.92
C VAL A 65 -23.99 7.38 -10.60
N HIS A 66 -25.03 6.54 -10.52
CA HIS A 66 -26.27 6.74 -11.29
C HIS A 66 -27.51 7.15 -10.46
N GLY A 67 -27.41 7.18 -9.13
CA GLY A 67 -28.48 7.68 -8.25
C GLY A 67 -29.72 6.78 -8.10
N ILE A 68 -29.60 5.48 -8.38
CA ILE A 68 -30.71 4.52 -8.25
C ILE A 68 -30.40 3.54 -7.12
N SER A 69 -30.96 3.76 -5.94
CA SER A 69 -30.83 2.82 -4.83
C SER A 69 -31.69 1.58 -5.02
N THR A 70 -31.35 0.48 -4.32
CA THR A 70 -32.18 -0.74 -4.27
C THR A 70 -33.62 -0.40 -3.83
N GLU A 71 -33.78 0.46 -2.83
CA GLU A 71 -35.11 0.88 -2.35
C GLU A 71 -35.90 1.66 -3.41
N ARG A 72 -35.26 2.64 -4.07
CA ARG A 72 -35.88 3.39 -5.17
C ARG A 72 -36.31 2.43 -6.28
N ALA A 73 -35.45 1.49 -6.65
CA ALA A 73 -35.73 0.51 -7.68
C ALA A 73 -36.85 -0.47 -7.29
N LEU A 74 -36.96 -0.86 -6.02
CA LEU A 74 -38.07 -1.69 -5.54
C LEU A 74 -39.42 -0.95 -5.55
N LYS A 75 -39.41 0.36 -5.25
CA LYS A 75 -40.61 1.20 -5.17
C LYS A 75 -41.10 1.70 -6.52
N GLN A 76 -40.19 2.11 -7.41
CA GLN A 76 -40.48 2.76 -8.69
C GLN A 76 -40.22 1.84 -9.90
N GLY A 77 -39.49 0.74 -9.70
CA GLY A 77 -39.07 -0.13 -10.79
C GLY A 77 -40.19 -0.94 -11.41
N VAL A 78 -39.99 -1.28 -12.69
CA VAL A 78 -40.87 -2.12 -13.50
C VAL A 78 -40.28 -3.52 -13.59
N ASP A 79 -41.15 -4.52 -13.72
CA ASP A 79 -40.78 -5.91 -13.93
C ASP A 79 -39.88 -6.08 -15.16
N LEU A 80 -38.75 -6.77 -14.99
CA LEU A 80 -37.73 -6.95 -16.01
C LEU A 80 -38.29 -7.66 -17.26
N GLU A 81 -39.09 -8.70 -17.09
CA GLU A 81 -39.64 -9.46 -18.21
C GLU A 81 -40.60 -8.60 -19.05
N ARG A 82 -41.41 -7.77 -18.40
CA ARG A 82 -42.25 -6.79 -19.11
C ARG A 82 -41.39 -5.82 -19.93
N VAL A 83 -40.35 -5.24 -19.33
CA VAL A 83 -39.50 -4.25 -20.02
C VAL A 83 -38.77 -4.88 -21.20
N LEU A 84 -38.22 -6.10 -21.04
CA LEU A 84 -37.56 -6.82 -22.13
C LEU A 84 -38.50 -7.15 -23.29
N ASN A 85 -39.77 -7.48 -23.01
CA ASN A 85 -40.77 -7.72 -24.05
C ASN A 85 -41.14 -6.43 -24.82
N GLU A 86 -41.37 -5.32 -24.12
CA GLU A 86 -41.61 -4.01 -24.75
C GLU A 86 -40.40 -3.60 -25.62
N PHE A 87 -39.18 -3.73 -25.08
CA PHE A 87 -37.95 -3.42 -25.80
C PHE A 87 -37.74 -4.30 -27.04
N LYS A 88 -38.02 -5.60 -26.94
CA LYS A 88 -37.97 -6.54 -28.07
C LYS A 88 -38.93 -6.16 -29.19
N GLU A 89 -40.17 -5.79 -28.86
CA GLU A 89 -41.19 -5.43 -29.84
C GLU A 89 -40.77 -4.22 -30.67
N ILE A 90 -40.25 -3.18 -30.03
CA ILE A 90 -39.84 -1.95 -30.72
C ILE A 90 -38.49 -2.11 -31.45
N ALA A 91 -37.51 -2.80 -30.84
CA ALA A 91 -36.22 -3.06 -31.46
C ALA A 91 -36.35 -3.90 -32.74
N SER A 92 -37.28 -4.86 -32.77
CA SER A 92 -37.54 -5.69 -33.97
C SER A 92 -38.09 -4.89 -35.16
N GLN A 93 -38.58 -3.66 -34.94
CA GLN A 93 -39.04 -2.74 -35.99
C GLN A 93 -37.92 -1.79 -36.46
N CYS A 94 -36.77 -1.81 -35.79
CA CYS A 94 -35.62 -0.97 -36.10
C CYS A 94 -34.63 -1.69 -37.01
N GLU A 95 -33.93 -0.92 -37.85
CA GLU A 95 -32.92 -1.43 -38.78
C GLU A 95 -31.54 -1.45 -38.14
N TYR A 96 -31.29 -0.53 -37.19
CA TYR A 96 -30.02 -0.42 -36.49
C TYR A 96 -30.25 -0.11 -35.01
N VAL A 97 -29.39 -0.70 -34.20
CA VAL A 97 -29.19 -0.37 -32.78
C VAL A 97 -27.98 0.56 -32.70
N ILE A 98 -28.11 1.69 -32.02
CA ILE A 98 -27.03 2.66 -31.86
C ILE A 98 -26.75 2.85 -30.37
N GLY A 99 -25.49 3.02 -30.02
CA GLY A 99 -25.08 3.42 -28.68
C GLY A 99 -23.71 4.07 -28.67
N HIS A 100 -23.19 4.29 -27.47
CA HIS A 100 -21.82 4.73 -27.25
C HIS A 100 -21.13 3.68 -26.38
N ASN A 101 -20.30 2.81 -26.99
CA ASN A 101 -19.88 1.53 -26.40
C ASN A 101 -20.99 0.46 -26.32
N ILE A 102 -21.87 0.44 -27.32
CA ILE A 102 -23.08 -0.40 -27.39
C ILE A 102 -22.87 -1.90 -27.21
N SER A 103 -21.65 -2.40 -27.43
CA SER A 103 -21.33 -3.82 -27.19
C SER A 103 -21.48 -4.18 -25.72
N PHE A 104 -21.22 -3.25 -24.80
CA PHE A 104 -21.43 -3.44 -23.38
C PHE A 104 -22.93 -3.61 -23.08
N ASP A 105 -23.76 -2.66 -23.46
CA ASP A 105 -25.20 -2.67 -23.22
C ASP A 105 -25.90 -3.86 -23.88
N ASN A 106 -25.45 -4.27 -25.07
CA ASN A 106 -25.93 -5.48 -25.74
C ASN A 106 -25.65 -6.74 -24.92
N ASN A 107 -24.46 -6.83 -24.30
CA ASN A 107 -24.12 -7.96 -23.44
C ASN A 107 -24.92 -7.95 -22.13
N ILE A 108 -25.21 -6.78 -21.57
CA ILE A 108 -26.08 -6.63 -20.38
C ILE A 108 -27.48 -7.12 -20.68
N VAL A 109 -28.12 -6.58 -21.73
CA VAL A 109 -29.46 -7.01 -22.14
C VAL A 109 -29.45 -8.48 -22.54
N GLY A 110 -28.41 -8.93 -23.24
CA GLY A 110 -28.24 -10.34 -23.63
C GLY A 110 -28.15 -11.29 -22.44
N ALA A 111 -27.43 -10.91 -21.38
CA ALA A 111 -27.37 -11.66 -20.13
C ALA A 111 -28.74 -11.70 -19.44
N GLU A 112 -29.49 -10.60 -19.38
CA GLU A 112 -30.85 -10.59 -18.79
C GLU A 112 -31.83 -11.44 -19.61
N LEU A 113 -31.76 -11.37 -20.94
CA LEU A 113 -32.53 -12.26 -21.83
C LEU A 113 -32.19 -13.73 -21.56
N HIS A 114 -30.91 -14.06 -21.34
CA HIS A 114 -30.50 -15.42 -20.99
C HIS A 114 -31.08 -15.86 -19.65
N ARG A 115 -31.01 -15.00 -18.61
CA ARG A 115 -31.58 -15.28 -17.27
C ARG A 115 -33.10 -15.53 -17.34
N LYS A 116 -33.82 -14.83 -18.22
CA LYS A 116 -35.26 -15.00 -18.44
C LYS A 116 -35.62 -16.10 -19.46
N GLY A 117 -34.64 -16.77 -20.07
CA GLY A 117 -34.88 -17.80 -21.09
C GLY A 117 -35.50 -17.26 -22.38
N MET A 118 -35.23 -16.00 -22.72
CA MET A 118 -35.75 -15.31 -23.91
C MET A 118 -34.80 -15.44 -25.12
N ASP A 119 -35.33 -15.27 -26.34
CA ASP A 119 -34.55 -15.27 -27.60
C ASP A 119 -33.61 -14.06 -27.68
N GLN A 120 -32.36 -14.28 -28.10
CA GLN A 120 -31.32 -13.26 -28.28
C GLN A 120 -31.56 -12.44 -29.55
N PHE A 121 -32.59 -11.58 -29.53
CA PHE A 121 -33.04 -10.85 -30.71
C PHE A 121 -32.05 -9.76 -31.17
N LEU A 122 -31.26 -9.18 -30.25
CA LEU A 122 -30.30 -8.12 -30.56
C LEU A 122 -29.18 -8.59 -31.50
N GLU A 123 -28.80 -9.87 -31.44
CA GLU A 123 -27.78 -10.46 -32.36
C GLU A 123 -28.19 -10.38 -33.84
N LYS A 124 -29.49 -10.22 -34.11
CA LYS A 124 -30.06 -10.17 -35.47
C LYS A 124 -30.10 -8.74 -36.02
N ILE A 125 -29.83 -7.72 -35.20
CA ILE A 125 -29.94 -6.31 -35.58
C ILE A 125 -28.53 -5.71 -35.67
N PRO A 126 -28.14 -5.13 -36.82
CA PRO A 126 -26.85 -4.44 -36.95
C PRO A 126 -26.66 -3.29 -35.95
N THR A 127 -25.44 -3.14 -35.44
CA THR A 127 -25.10 -2.10 -34.45
C THR A 127 -24.25 -0.98 -35.04
N ILE A 128 -24.45 0.25 -34.57
CA ILE A 128 -23.62 1.42 -34.88
C ILE A 128 -23.09 1.99 -33.55
N ASP A 129 -21.78 2.09 -33.42
CA ASP A 129 -21.15 2.63 -32.21
C ASP A 129 -20.57 4.02 -32.47
N THR A 130 -21.13 5.03 -31.80
CA THR A 130 -20.66 6.42 -31.90
C THR A 130 -19.25 6.60 -31.32
N LYS A 131 -18.83 5.75 -30.38
CA LYS A 131 -17.44 5.72 -29.86
C LYS A 131 -16.45 5.47 -30.99
N ASP A 132 -16.70 4.43 -31.78
CA ASP A 132 -15.78 4.02 -32.84
C ASP A 132 -15.78 5.03 -33.98
N LEU A 133 -16.97 5.45 -34.42
CA LEU A 133 -17.12 6.39 -35.52
C LEU A 133 -16.69 7.83 -35.16
N GLY A 134 -16.70 8.19 -33.87
CA GLY A 134 -16.25 9.48 -33.37
C GLY A 134 -14.74 9.58 -33.14
N THR A 135 -14.00 8.46 -33.21
CA THR A 135 -12.59 8.43 -32.79
C THR A 135 -11.69 9.33 -33.62
N ASP A 136 -11.76 9.24 -34.94
CA ASP A 136 -10.94 10.07 -35.84
C ASP A 136 -11.37 11.55 -35.81
N PHE A 137 -12.64 11.81 -35.53
CA PHE A 137 -13.17 13.17 -35.39
C PHE A 137 -12.70 13.86 -34.11
N CYS A 138 -12.72 13.15 -32.98
CA CYS A 138 -12.22 13.68 -31.71
C CYS A 138 -10.69 13.78 -31.69
N ALA A 139 -10.00 12.88 -32.39
CA ALA A 139 -8.56 12.89 -32.59
C ALA A 139 -7.75 13.01 -31.28
N ILE A 140 -8.22 12.36 -30.21
CA ILE A 140 -7.61 12.49 -28.88
C ILE A 140 -6.38 11.57 -28.81
N PRO A 141 -5.16 12.09 -28.63
CA PRO A 141 -3.94 11.29 -28.70
C PRO A 141 -3.84 10.30 -27.53
N ASN A 142 -3.33 9.10 -27.80
CA ASN A 142 -2.92 8.14 -26.78
C ASN A 142 -1.38 7.97 -26.75
N LYS A 143 -0.86 7.29 -25.71
CA LYS A 143 0.59 7.05 -25.53
C LYS A 143 1.25 6.19 -26.64
N SER A 144 0.46 5.51 -27.47
CA SER A 144 0.94 4.63 -28.55
C SER A 144 0.88 5.27 -29.94
N GLY A 145 0.53 6.56 -30.04
CA GLY A 145 0.48 7.30 -31.30
C GLY A 145 -0.79 7.05 -32.14
N ARG A 146 -1.79 6.35 -31.60
CA ARG A 146 -3.15 6.26 -32.17
C ARG A 146 -4.10 7.21 -31.43
N TYR A 147 -5.28 7.44 -31.97
CA TYR A 147 -6.32 8.12 -31.20
C TYR A 147 -6.96 7.16 -30.19
N LYS A 148 -7.22 7.63 -28.97
CA LYS A 148 -8.04 6.90 -28.00
C LYS A 148 -9.51 6.99 -28.42
N TRP A 149 -10.30 6.02 -27.99
CA TRP A 149 -11.75 6.13 -28.02
C TRP A 149 -12.21 7.34 -27.18
N PRO A 150 -13.09 8.20 -27.72
CA PRO A 150 -13.65 9.30 -26.94
C PRO A 150 -14.64 8.73 -25.91
N LYS A 151 -14.72 9.34 -24.74
CA LYS A 151 -15.89 9.20 -23.87
C LYS A 151 -17.08 9.95 -24.50
N LEU A 152 -18.31 9.61 -24.10
CA LEU A 152 -19.51 10.27 -24.60
C LEU A 152 -19.45 11.79 -24.40
N GLY A 153 -19.08 12.24 -23.21
CA GLY A 153 -18.88 13.68 -22.91
C GLY A 153 -17.82 14.36 -23.77
N GLU A 154 -16.74 13.66 -24.14
CA GLU A 154 -15.68 14.23 -25.01
C GLU A 154 -16.18 14.38 -26.46
N LEU A 155 -16.92 13.39 -26.96
CA LEU A 155 -17.56 13.48 -28.27
C LEU A 155 -18.61 14.59 -28.30
N TYR A 156 -19.43 14.67 -27.26
CA TYR A 156 -20.47 15.69 -27.10
C TYR A 156 -19.88 17.10 -27.08
N GLN A 157 -18.89 17.33 -26.22
CA GLN A 157 -18.17 18.61 -26.15
C GLN A 157 -17.53 18.98 -27.49
N LYS A 158 -16.99 18.00 -28.23
CA LYS A 158 -16.40 18.27 -29.54
C LYS A 158 -17.43 18.66 -30.61
N LEU A 159 -18.65 18.11 -30.52
CA LEU A 159 -19.72 18.39 -31.47
C LEU A 159 -20.43 19.72 -31.17
N PHE A 160 -20.63 20.06 -29.89
CA PHE A 160 -21.53 21.13 -29.46
C PHE A 160 -20.86 22.26 -28.67
N ASP A 161 -19.61 22.11 -28.22
CA ASP A 161 -18.94 23.03 -27.29
C ASP A 161 -19.69 23.18 -25.94
N GLU A 162 -20.40 22.12 -25.56
CA GLU A 162 -21.24 22.01 -24.36
C GLU A 162 -20.79 20.79 -23.52
N GLU A 163 -20.98 20.82 -22.20
CA GLU A 163 -20.79 19.65 -21.33
C GLU A 163 -22.12 18.93 -21.12
N ILE A 164 -22.08 17.60 -20.96
CA ILE A 164 -23.27 16.81 -20.63
C ILE A 164 -23.65 17.10 -19.17
N ILE A 165 -24.88 17.55 -18.98
CA ILE A 165 -25.51 17.66 -17.66
C ILE A 165 -25.95 16.25 -17.27
N GLU A 166 -25.57 15.77 -16.07
CA GLU A 166 -25.99 14.47 -15.52
C GLU A 166 -25.54 13.22 -16.30
N ALA A 167 -24.24 13.13 -16.65
CA ALA A 167 -23.65 11.90 -17.19
C ALA A 167 -23.78 10.73 -16.18
N HIS A 168 -23.95 9.50 -16.68
CA HIS A 168 -24.23 8.28 -15.88
C HIS A 168 -25.69 8.16 -15.41
N ASN A 169 -26.60 8.54 -16.29
CA ASN A 169 -28.01 8.16 -16.21
C ASN A 169 -28.40 7.71 -17.62
N ALA A 170 -28.85 6.47 -17.77
CA ALA A 170 -29.19 5.91 -19.08
C ALA A 170 -30.09 6.83 -19.92
N ALA A 171 -31.02 7.58 -19.30
CA ALA A 171 -31.86 8.52 -20.05
C ALA A 171 -31.06 9.72 -20.62
N ALA A 172 -30.17 10.30 -19.83
CA ALA A 172 -29.31 11.40 -20.25
C ALA A 172 -28.28 10.93 -21.29
N ASP A 173 -27.69 9.75 -21.09
CA ASP A 173 -26.70 9.16 -21.99
C ASP A 173 -27.32 8.73 -23.32
N VAL A 174 -28.56 8.21 -23.34
CA VAL A 174 -29.33 7.99 -24.58
C VAL A 174 -29.59 9.29 -25.30
N GLU A 175 -30.00 10.36 -24.59
CA GLU A 175 -30.31 11.63 -25.21
C GLU A 175 -29.05 12.27 -25.83
N ALA A 176 -27.93 12.24 -25.09
CA ALA A 176 -26.64 12.70 -25.58
C ALA A 176 -26.15 11.85 -26.77
N THR A 177 -26.31 10.53 -26.71
CA THR A 177 -25.90 9.62 -27.79
C THR A 177 -26.75 9.82 -29.04
N ALA A 178 -28.07 9.97 -28.91
CA ALA A 178 -28.97 10.25 -30.02
C ALA A 178 -28.62 11.58 -30.68
N ARG A 179 -28.41 12.64 -29.89
CA ARG A 179 -27.98 13.95 -30.37
C ARG A 179 -26.64 13.86 -31.12
N CYS A 180 -25.64 13.18 -30.54
CA CYS A 180 -24.34 12.95 -31.16
C CYS A 180 -24.47 12.21 -32.50
N PHE A 181 -25.18 11.09 -32.53
CA PHE A 181 -25.36 10.28 -33.74
C PHE A 181 -26.01 11.08 -34.89
N LEU A 182 -27.12 11.75 -34.61
CA LEU A 182 -27.85 12.55 -35.61
C LEU A 182 -27.02 13.74 -36.09
N GLU A 183 -26.25 14.40 -35.20
CA GLU A 183 -25.37 15.50 -35.58
C GLU A 183 -24.18 15.02 -36.41
N MET A 184 -23.60 13.86 -36.06
CA MET A 184 -22.54 13.24 -36.85
C MET A 184 -23.04 12.84 -38.25
N LEU A 185 -24.30 12.42 -38.40
CA LEU A 185 -24.94 12.22 -39.70
C LEU A 185 -25.11 13.53 -40.47
N ARG A 186 -25.66 14.56 -39.81
CA ARG A 186 -25.89 15.89 -40.40
C ARG A 186 -24.60 16.50 -40.95
N ARG A 187 -23.50 16.35 -40.22
CA ARG A 187 -22.15 16.84 -40.56
C ARG A 187 -21.36 15.90 -41.47
N GLU A 188 -21.91 14.76 -41.86
CA GLU A 188 -21.22 13.70 -42.63
C GLU A 188 -19.91 13.22 -41.98
N ILE A 189 -19.83 13.28 -40.65
CA ILE A 189 -18.73 12.67 -39.90
C ILE A 189 -18.81 11.15 -40.03
N ILE A 190 -20.03 10.60 -40.07
CA ILE A 190 -20.27 9.19 -40.40
C ILE A 190 -20.80 9.04 -41.83
N PRO A 191 -20.32 8.05 -42.61
CA PRO A 191 -20.84 7.82 -43.95
C PRO A 191 -22.32 7.42 -43.91
N ALA A 192 -23.15 8.03 -44.77
CA ALA A 192 -24.59 7.74 -44.84
C ALA A 192 -24.91 6.25 -45.06
N LYS A 193 -24.09 5.55 -45.86
CA LYS A 193 -24.22 4.11 -46.08
C LYS A 193 -24.05 3.29 -44.80
N THR A 194 -23.20 3.73 -43.87
CA THR A 194 -22.99 3.06 -42.57
C THR A 194 -24.24 3.15 -41.71
N ALA A 195 -25.06 4.20 -41.87
CA ALA A 195 -26.34 4.37 -41.20
C ALA A 195 -27.54 3.89 -42.03
N GLY A 196 -27.33 3.16 -43.14
CA GLY A 196 -28.41 2.65 -43.98
C GLY A 196 -29.21 3.72 -44.73
N LEU A 197 -28.60 4.89 -44.97
CA LEU A 197 -29.14 5.98 -45.78
C LEU A 197 -28.51 5.97 -47.17
N ASP A 198 -29.35 6.14 -48.20
CA ASP A 198 -28.89 6.50 -49.55
C ASP A 198 -28.74 8.02 -49.70
N ASP A 199 -28.09 8.46 -50.78
CA ASP A 199 -27.80 9.88 -51.02
C ASP A 199 -29.08 10.73 -51.06
N THR A 200 -30.20 10.17 -51.54
CA THR A 200 -31.49 10.88 -51.60
C THR A 200 -32.07 11.09 -50.21
N THR A 201 -31.98 10.08 -49.35
CA THR A 201 -32.49 10.12 -47.99
C THR A 201 -31.62 11.00 -47.09
N LEU A 202 -30.30 11.02 -47.31
CA LEU A 202 -29.39 11.94 -46.60
C LEU A 202 -29.69 13.40 -46.92
N VAL A 203 -29.94 13.74 -48.19
CA VAL A 203 -30.32 15.10 -48.59
C VAL A 203 -31.60 15.51 -47.87
N LYS A 204 -32.62 14.64 -47.87
CA LYS A 204 -33.88 14.89 -47.17
C LYS A 204 -33.70 15.03 -45.66
N PHE A 205 -32.87 14.20 -45.04
CA PHE A 205 -32.53 14.31 -43.61
C PHE A 205 -31.95 15.69 -43.27
N LYS A 206 -31.05 16.21 -44.10
CA LYS A 206 -30.44 17.54 -43.89
C LYS A 206 -31.42 18.69 -44.16
N GLU A 207 -32.33 18.53 -45.11
CA GLU A 207 -33.39 19.52 -45.36
C GLU A 207 -34.36 19.61 -44.17
N GLU A 208 -34.68 18.48 -43.54
CA GLU A 208 -35.54 18.43 -42.35
C GLU A 208 -34.81 18.84 -41.06
N ASN A 209 -33.48 18.79 -41.04
CA ASN A 209 -32.63 19.17 -39.91
C ASN A 209 -31.55 20.20 -40.35
N PRO A 210 -31.94 21.44 -40.69
CA PRO A 210 -31.01 22.45 -41.21
C PRO A 210 -30.05 22.98 -40.13
N ASP A 211 -30.52 23.03 -38.88
CA ASP A 211 -29.78 23.55 -37.74
C ASP A 211 -29.11 22.42 -36.93
N VAL A 212 -28.31 22.81 -35.92
CA VAL A 212 -27.70 21.85 -34.99
C VAL A 212 -28.80 21.04 -34.29
N ILE A 213 -28.64 19.72 -34.22
CA ILE A 213 -29.61 18.85 -33.55
C ILE A 213 -29.77 19.27 -32.09
N GLN A 214 -31.01 19.50 -31.67
CA GLN A 214 -31.37 19.93 -30.31
C GLN A 214 -31.71 18.72 -29.43
N LEU A 215 -31.54 18.90 -28.13
CA LEU A 215 -32.09 17.97 -27.12
C LEU A 215 -33.62 17.97 -27.18
N ILE A 216 -34.23 16.83 -26.86
CA ILE A 216 -35.68 16.65 -26.84
C ILE A 216 -36.26 17.11 -25.49
N GLY A 217 -35.45 17.10 -24.43
CA GLY A 217 -35.84 17.51 -23.08
C GLY A 217 -36.64 16.42 -22.38
N LEU A 218 -36.02 15.27 -22.13
CA LEU A 218 -36.66 14.21 -21.36
C LEU A 218 -36.80 14.63 -19.90
N ASN A 219 -37.92 14.23 -19.27
CA ASN A 219 -38.15 14.44 -17.85
C ASN A 219 -37.23 13.50 -17.08
N ILE A 220 -36.01 13.96 -16.82
CA ILE A 220 -35.04 13.31 -15.96
C ILE A 220 -35.44 13.76 -14.55
N GLU A 221 -36.03 12.88 -13.74
CA GLU A 221 -36.11 13.15 -12.30
C GLU A 221 -34.69 12.96 -11.75
N PRO A 222 -33.97 14.06 -11.43
CA PRO A 222 -32.60 13.95 -10.94
C PRO A 222 -32.63 13.22 -9.61
N TYR A 223 -31.66 12.35 -9.40
CA TYR A 223 -31.33 11.93 -8.05
C TYR A 223 -30.73 13.13 -7.32
N ASN A 224 -31.30 13.51 -6.17
CA ASN A 224 -30.67 14.51 -5.30
C ASN A 224 -29.79 13.75 -4.30
N PRO A 225 -28.49 14.07 -4.16
CA PRO A 225 -27.66 13.51 -3.09
C PRO A 225 -28.27 13.72 -1.69
N ASN A 226 -29.10 14.76 -1.53
CA ASN A 226 -29.85 15.02 -0.31
C ASN A 226 -31.07 14.09 -0.10
N ASP A 227 -31.41 13.24 -1.07
CA ASP A 227 -32.41 12.19 -0.85
C ASP A 227 -31.86 11.10 0.09
N LEU A 228 -30.53 10.93 0.17
CA LEU A 228 -29.88 10.20 1.27
C LEU A 228 -29.93 10.98 2.59
N GLU A 229 -30.07 12.31 2.55
CA GLU A 229 -30.21 13.12 3.77
C GLU A 229 -31.59 12.94 4.44
N GLU A 230 -32.63 12.51 3.72
CA GLU A 230 -33.93 12.21 4.34
C GLU A 230 -33.85 10.96 5.23
N ASP A 231 -33.12 9.92 4.80
CA ASP A 231 -32.75 8.78 5.66
C ASP A 231 -31.79 9.18 6.79
N GLN A 232 -30.91 10.18 6.57
CA GLN A 232 -29.97 10.69 7.59
C GLN A 232 -30.63 11.60 8.63
N LYS A 233 -31.71 12.31 8.27
CA LYS A 233 -32.50 13.11 9.22
C LYS A 233 -33.23 12.22 10.20
N GLU A 234 -33.80 11.10 9.74
CA GLU A 234 -34.37 10.08 10.63
C GLU A 234 -33.33 9.53 11.59
N VAL A 235 -32.09 9.25 11.16
CA VAL A 235 -31.02 8.81 12.09
C VAL A 235 -30.65 9.89 13.12
N SER A 236 -30.66 11.16 12.73
CA SER A 236 -30.36 12.27 13.66
C SER A 236 -31.50 12.57 14.65
N GLU A 237 -32.73 12.15 14.33
CA GLU A 237 -33.92 12.31 15.17
C GLU A 237 -34.19 11.04 16.00
N GLU A 238 -33.97 9.83 15.46
CA GLU A 238 -34.00 8.56 16.19
C GLU A 238 -32.83 8.42 17.18
N ALA A 239 -31.62 8.91 16.85
CA ALA A 239 -30.52 9.00 17.82
C ALA A 239 -30.73 10.10 18.88
N LYS A 240 -31.69 11.02 18.67
CA LYS A 240 -32.16 11.97 19.69
C LYS A 240 -33.34 11.42 20.50
N GLU A 241 -34.07 10.43 19.97
CA GLU A 241 -35.22 9.79 20.63
C GLU A 241 -34.87 8.47 21.35
N GLU A 242 -33.77 7.80 21.01
CA GLU A 242 -33.13 6.84 21.91
C GLU A 242 -32.55 7.62 23.09
N GLN A 243 -33.17 7.42 24.25
CA GLN A 243 -32.72 7.97 25.52
C GLN A 243 -31.20 7.80 25.64
N VAL A 244 -30.48 8.92 25.79
CA VAL A 244 -29.14 8.94 26.37
C VAL A 244 -29.27 8.35 27.78
N GLU A 245 -29.27 7.03 27.90
CA GLU A 245 -28.75 6.39 29.09
C GLU A 245 -27.31 6.88 29.16
N THR A 246 -27.10 7.82 30.08
CA THR A 246 -25.79 8.33 30.41
C THR A 246 -25.00 7.11 30.89
N GLN A 247 -24.29 6.43 29.99
CA GLN A 247 -23.30 5.46 30.42
C GLN A 247 -22.35 6.25 31.30
N VAL A 248 -22.36 5.90 32.58
CA VAL A 248 -21.46 6.48 33.56
C VAL A 248 -20.07 6.24 33.01
N ILE A 249 -19.41 7.31 32.57
CA ILE A 249 -18.00 7.27 32.18
C ILE A 249 -17.30 6.77 33.43
N ASP A 250 -16.80 5.53 33.36
CA ASP A 250 -16.12 4.93 34.49
C ASP A 250 -14.97 5.86 34.89
N GLU A 251 -14.91 6.29 36.16
CA GLU A 251 -13.87 7.23 36.64
C GLU A 251 -12.45 6.71 36.34
N ALA A 252 -12.32 5.40 36.09
CA ALA A 252 -11.09 4.72 35.68
C ALA A 252 -10.55 5.11 34.29
N ASN A 253 -11.38 5.64 33.39
CA ASN A 253 -10.99 5.94 31.99
C ASN A 253 -10.62 7.40 31.74
N VAL A 254 -10.69 8.22 32.80
CA VAL A 254 -10.27 9.62 32.79
C VAL A 254 -8.94 9.71 33.57
N GLU A 255 -7.91 10.26 32.93
CA GLU A 255 -6.59 10.43 33.55
C GLU A 255 -6.61 11.55 34.61
N GLU A 256 -5.53 11.65 35.41
CA GLU A 256 -5.37 12.71 36.44
C GLU A 256 -5.50 14.14 35.87
N ASP A 257 -5.28 14.32 34.58
CA ASP A 257 -5.43 15.59 33.87
C ASP A 257 -6.87 15.88 33.38
N GLY A 258 -7.82 15.01 33.70
CA GLY A 258 -9.23 15.16 33.37
C GLY A 258 -9.59 14.76 31.93
N LYS A 259 -8.66 14.16 31.18
CA LYS A 259 -8.87 13.75 29.78
C LYS A 259 -9.12 12.26 29.65
N MET A 260 -9.91 11.89 28.65
CA MET A 260 -10.19 10.50 28.30
C MET A 260 -8.92 9.81 27.78
N GLN A 261 -8.68 8.56 28.17
CA GLN A 261 -7.59 7.76 27.60
C GLN A 261 -7.88 7.43 26.13
N PHE A 262 -6.86 7.59 25.28
CA PHE A 262 -6.91 7.19 23.88
C PHE A 262 -5.51 6.84 23.39
N THR A 263 -5.42 5.84 22.51
CA THR A 263 -4.18 5.39 21.89
C THR A 263 -4.37 5.26 20.38
N HIS A 264 -3.45 5.84 19.61
CA HIS A 264 -3.41 5.59 18.15
C HIS A 264 -2.94 4.17 17.85
N LEU A 265 -3.84 3.36 17.29
CA LEU A 265 -3.61 1.95 16.93
C LEU A 265 -3.37 1.71 15.44
N HIS A 266 -3.62 2.71 14.59
CA HIS A 266 -3.36 2.71 13.16
C HIS A 266 -2.54 3.94 12.80
N LEU A 267 -1.23 3.74 12.57
CA LEU A 267 -0.26 4.80 12.37
C LEU A 267 0.87 4.35 11.44
N HIS A 268 1.07 5.15 10.40
CA HIS A 268 2.12 5.03 9.41
C HIS A 268 3.28 5.95 9.76
N THR A 269 4.47 5.37 9.84
CA THR A 269 5.72 6.10 10.01
C THR A 269 6.35 6.41 8.65
N GLN A 270 7.48 7.11 8.67
CA GLN A 270 8.34 7.29 7.50
C GLN A 270 8.75 5.99 6.78
N TYR A 271 8.53 4.82 7.40
CA TYR A 271 8.80 3.50 6.83
C TYR A 271 7.65 2.91 6.02
N SER A 272 6.47 3.54 6.01
CA SER A 272 5.52 3.44 4.90
C SER A 272 6.06 4.27 3.73
N ILE A 273 7.02 3.70 3.00
CA ILE A 273 7.89 4.41 2.05
C ILE A 273 7.06 5.18 1.01
N LEU A 274 7.37 6.48 0.88
CA LEU A 274 6.68 7.44 -0.01
C LEU A 274 5.18 7.60 0.27
N ASP A 275 4.77 7.37 1.51
CA ASP A 275 3.38 7.51 1.92
C ASP A 275 3.31 8.12 3.32
N GLY A 276 3.79 7.42 4.35
CA GLY A 276 3.93 7.98 5.69
C GLY A 276 5.04 9.02 5.81
N MET A 277 4.75 10.12 6.52
CA MET A 277 5.67 11.23 6.83
C MET A 277 6.02 11.30 8.33
N THR A 278 5.43 10.44 9.17
CA THR A 278 5.60 10.49 10.62
C THR A 278 6.99 10.04 11.06
N ASN A 279 7.80 10.99 11.54
CA ASN A 279 9.11 10.69 12.10
C ASN A 279 9.00 10.13 13.52
N ILE A 280 9.55 8.93 13.77
CA ILE A 280 9.42 8.19 15.04
C ILE A 280 9.90 9.01 16.26
N LYS A 281 11.01 9.76 16.14
CA LYS A 281 11.53 10.58 17.25
C LYS A 281 10.61 11.76 17.58
N LYS A 282 10.04 12.40 16.55
CA LYS A 282 9.08 13.49 16.74
C LYS A 282 7.73 12.96 17.24
N LEU A 283 7.32 11.78 16.77
CA LEU A 283 6.14 11.06 17.25
C LEU A 283 6.20 10.83 18.76
N ALA A 284 7.29 10.24 19.26
CA ALA A 284 7.46 9.97 20.69
C ALA A 284 7.32 11.24 21.54
N LYS A 285 7.87 12.37 21.07
CA LYS A 285 7.72 13.66 21.75
C LYS A 285 6.27 14.14 21.78
N LYS A 286 5.54 14.03 20.67
CA LYS A 286 4.14 14.50 20.57
C LYS A 286 3.19 13.63 21.39
N VAL A 287 3.33 12.30 21.30
CA VAL A 287 2.59 11.32 22.11
C VAL A 287 2.78 11.59 23.61
N LYS A 288 4.03 11.79 24.05
CA LYS A 288 4.35 12.13 25.43
C LYS A 288 3.79 13.49 25.86
N ALA A 289 3.87 14.50 24.99
CA ALA A 289 3.35 15.83 25.28
C ALA A 289 1.82 15.84 25.43
N ASP A 290 1.12 14.99 24.67
CA ASP A 290 -0.32 14.82 24.78
C ASP A 290 -0.74 13.89 25.93
N GLY A 291 0.20 13.25 26.62
CA GLY A 291 -0.07 12.38 27.78
C GLY A 291 -0.52 10.95 27.43
N MET A 292 -0.40 10.54 26.17
CA MET A 292 -0.69 9.16 25.75
C MET A 292 0.36 8.19 26.33
N LYS A 293 -0.10 7.04 26.86
CA LYS A 293 0.77 6.03 27.49
C LYS A 293 1.28 4.96 26.52
N ALA A 294 0.63 4.79 25.38
CA ALA A 294 0.96 3.82 24.35
C ALA A 294 0.78 4.42 22.95
N VAL A 295 1.39 3.80 21.94
CA VAL A 295 1.18 4.12 20.52
C VAL A 295 1.58 2.92 19.66
N ALA A 296 0.88 2.70 18.55
CA ALA A 296 1.18 1.64 17.60
C ALA A 296 2.06 2.10 16.42
N ILE A 297 2.74 1.14 15.81
CA ILE A 297 3.34 1.25 14.47
C ILE A 297 2.67 0.21 13.57
N THR A 298 2.10 0.63 12.45
CA THR A 298 1.37 -0.24 11.51
C THR A 298 1.73 0.08 10.06
N ASP A 299 3.04 0.12 9.77
CA ASP A 299 3.50 0.49 8.43
C ASP A 299 2.99 -0.47 7.34
N HIS A 300 2.87 0.06 6.12
CA HIS A 300 2.30 -0.64 4.96
C HIS A 300 3.09 -1.89 4.56
N GLY A 301 2.55 -3.05 4.91
CA GLY A 301 2.99 -4.37 4.51
C GLY A 301 4.42 -4.72 4.94
N ASN A 302 5.00 -3.99 5.89
CA ASN A 302 6.40 -4.13 6.29
C ASN A 302 6.60 -3.90 7.80
N MET A 303 7.80 -4.20 8.27
CA MET A 303 8.20 -3.99 9.66
C MET A 303 9.51 -3.19 9.77
N TYR A 304 9.88 -2.38 8.77
CA TYR A 304 11.19 -1.75 8.68
C TYR A 304 11.55 -0.91 9.91
N GLY A 305 10.61 -0.10 10.41
CA GLY A 305 10.81 0.82 11.53
C GLY A 305 10.63 0.22 12.92
N VAL A 306 10.22 -1.05 13.04
CA VAL A 306 9.77 -1.65 14.31
C VAL A 306 10.84 -1.59 15.39
N LYS A 307 12.10 -1.88 15.05
CA LYS A 307 13.17 -1.91 16.03
C LYS A 307 13.58 -0.52 16.52
N GLU A 308 13.63 0.46 15.62
CA GLU A 308 13.84 1.86 15.98
C GLU A 308 12.69 2.37 16.88
N PHE A 309 11.44 2.08 16.47
CA PHE A 309 10.23 2.44 17.21
C PHE A 309 10.22 1.87 18.62
N HIS A 310 10.44 0.56 18.76
CA HIS A 310 10.49 -0.12 20.06
C HIS A 310 11.54 0.52 20.99
N ASN A 311 12.76 0.73 20.50
CA ASN A 311 13.85 1.33 21.28
C ASN A 311 13.50 2.76 21.73
N ILE A 312 12.95 3.59 20.85
CA ILE A 312 12.63 4.99 21.14
C ILE A 312 11.46 5.10 22.11
N MET A 313 10.35 4.40 21.86
CA MET A 313 9.16 4.47 22.71
C MET A 313 9.45 3.96 24.11
N THR A 314 10.13 2.81 24.22
CA THR A 314 10.55 2.25 25.52
C THR A 314 11.43 3.23 26.30
N LYS A 315 12.39 3.88 25.62
CA LYS A 315 13.26 4.89 26.25
C LYS A 315 12.47 6.11 26.75
N GLU A 316 11.43 6.52 26.03
CA GLU A 316 10.60 7.66 26.42
C GLU A 316 9.54 7.33 27.47
N GLY A 317 9.38 6.06 27.84
CA GLY A 317 8.37 5.57 28.78
C GLY A 317 7.00 5.36 28.15
N ILE A 318 6.91 5.26 26.82
CA ILE A 318 5.70 4.99 26.06
C ILE A 318 5.68 3.50 25.72
N LYS A 319 4.55 2.82 25.93
CA LYS A 319 4.38 1.41 25.55
C LYS A 319 4.33 1.28 24.02
N PRO A 320 5.30 0.60 23.38
CA PRO A 320 5.24 0.34 21.95
C PRO A 320 4.24 -0.79 21.65
N ILE A 321 3.28 -0.54 20.76
CA ILE A 321 2.42 -1.59 20.18
C ILE A 321 2.94 -1.90 18.78
N ILE A 322 3.44 -3.12 18.57
CA ILE A 322 4.07 -3.50 17.31
C ILE A 322 3.04 -4.09 16.36
N GLY A 323 2.95 -3.58 15.14
CA GLY A 323 2.03 -4.08 14.13
C GLY A 323 2.51 -3.86 12.70
N MET A 324 1.61 -4.16 11.76
CA MET A 324 1.73 -3.80 10.35
C MET A 324 0.32 -3.70 9.75
N GLU A 325 0.14 -2.83 8.76
CA GLU A 325 -1.06 -2.86 7.93
C GLU A 325 -0.78 -3.76 6.72
N ALA A 326 -1.32 -4.98 6.75
CA ALA A 326 -1.06 -6.00 5.76
C ALA A 326 -1.89 -5.80 4.49
N TYR A 327 -1.29 -6.10 3.33
CA TYR A 327 -2.03 -6.22 2.08
C TYR A 327 -2.57 -7.64 1.93
N LEU A 328 -3.89 -7.80 1.96
CA LEU A 328 -4.56 -9.08 1.82
C LEU A 328 -5.01 -9.32 0.38
N ALA A 329 -4.50 -10.36 -0.26
CA ALA A 329 -4.94 -10.75 -1.60
C ALA A 329 -6.39 -11.24 -1.58
N HIS A 330 -7.14 -11.00 -2.67
CA HIS A 330 -8.51 -11.52 -2.84
C HIS A 330 -8.54 -13.07 -2.93
N GLY A 331 -7.41 -13.69 -3.29
CA GLY A 331 -7.22 -15.13 -3.39
C GLY A 331 -5.80 -15.49 -2.99
N ASP A 332 -5.14 -16.37 -3.75
CA ASP A 332 -3.76 -16.79 -3.49
C ASP A 332 -2.78 -15.60 -3.62
N HIS A 333 -2.02 -15.34 -2.56
CA HIS A 333 -0.96 -14.31 -2.52
C HIS A 333 0.13 -14.51 -3.59
N LYS A 334 0.30 -15.73 -4.10
CA LYS A 334 1.25 -16.07 -5.18
C LYS A 334 0.68 -15.79 -6.58
N GLY A 335 -0.61 -15.53 -6.69
CA GLY A 335 -1.27 -15.18 -7.96
C GLY A 335 -0.67 -13.94 -8.61
N ARG A 336 -0.58 -13.95 -9.95
CA ARG A 336 0.01 -12.88 -10.79
C ARG A 336 -0.88 -12.40 -11.95
N GLY A 337 -2.13 -12.88 -12.02
CA GLY A 337 -3.11 -12.42 -13.02
C GLY A 337 -3.70 -11.04 -12.70
N ASN A 338 -4.52 -10.50 -13.59
CA ASN A 338 -5.12 -9.17 -13.42
C ASN A 338 -6.07 -9.11 -12.21
N GLU A 339 -6.82 -10.19 -11.97
CA GLU A 339 -7.67 -10.40 -10.80
C GLU A 339 -6.88 -10.33 -9.48
N ASN A 340 -5.60 -10.72 -9.53
CA ASN A 340 -4.68 -10.70 -8.40
C ASN A 340 -4.00 -9.33 -8.21
N LYS A 341 -4.36 -8.28 -8.97
CA LYS A 341 -3.87 -6.92 -8.72
C LYS A 341 -4.55 -6.25 -7.54
N LYS A 342 -5.79 -6.65 -7.26
CA LYS A 342 -6.60 -6.10 -6.16
C LYS A 342 -6.18 -6.73 -4.83
N TYR A 343 -6.27 -5.94 -3.78
CA TYR A 343 -5.96 -6.34 -2.41
C TYR A 343 -6.78 -5.48 -1.45
N TYR A 344 -6.96 -6.00 -0.24
CA TYR A 344 -7.54 -5.29 0.89
C TYR A 344 -6.45 -4.88 1.88
N HIS A 345 -6.79 -3.97 2.77
CA HIS A 345 -5.97 -3.63 3.94
C HIS A 345 -6.47 -4.39 5.17
N LEU A 346 -5.56 -4.71 6.10
CA LEU A 346 -5.88 -5.33 7.38
C LEU A 346 -4.82 -4.93 8.41
N VAL A 347 -5.24 -4.30 9.50
CA VAL A 347 -4.31 -3.94 10.58
C VAL A 347 -4.09 -5.15 11.48
N LEU A 348 -2.83 -5.48 11.73
CA LEU A 348 -2.43 -6.59 12.59
C LEU A 348 -1.48 -6.08 13.68
N LEU A 349 -1.78 -6.37 14.94
CA LEU A 349 -1.02 -5.95 16.12
C LEU A 349 -0.53 -7.18 16.90
N ALA A 350 0.74 -7.22 17.29
CA ALA A 350 1.29 -8.26 18.13
C ALA A 350 0.82 -8.09 19.58
N LYS A 351 0.01 -9.02 20.05
CA LYS A 351 -0.43 -9.09 21.46
C LYS A 351 0.71 -9.51 22.39
N ASN A 352 1.63 -10.34 21.91
CA ASN A 352 2.76 -10.89 22.68
C ASN A 352 3.92 -11.32 21.77
N GLU A 353 4.97 -11.94 22.34
CA GLU A 353 6.14 -12.39 21.57
C GLU A 353 5.78 -13.42 20.48
N LYS A 354 4.76 -14.27 20.70
CA LYS A 354 4.28 -15.23 19.69
C LYS A 354 3.63 -14.49 18.52
N GLY A 355 2.80 -13.47 18.81
CA GLY A 355 2.25 -12.56 17.81
C GLY A 355 3.32 -11.85 16.99
N TYR A 356 4.35 -11.32 17.66
CA TYR A 356 5.48 -10.66 16.97
C TYR A 356 6.21 -11.61 16.01
N LYS A 357 6.47 -12.85 16.43
CA LYS A 357 7.07 -13.88 15.56
C LYS A 357 6.17 -14.20 14.37
N ASN A 358 4.86 -14.28 14.58
CA ASN A 358 3.90 -14.53 13.52
C ASN A 358 3.83 -13.35 12.53
N LEU A 359 3.85 -12.08 13.00
CA LEU A 359 3.97 -10.90 12.14
C LEU A 359 5.27 -10.91 11.32
N THR A 360 6.39 -11.28 11.96
CA THR A 360 7.69 -11.41 11.31
C THR A 360 7.62 -12.41 10.15
N LYS A 361 6.97 -13.56 10.35
CA LYS A 361 6.73 -14.57 9.31
C LYS A 361 5.81 -14.07 8.20
N LEU A 362 4.67 -13.46 8.56
CA LEU A 362 3.72 -12.92 7.59
C LEU A 362 4.37 -11.86 6.69
N SER A 363 5.06 -10.87 7.28
CA SER A 363 5.81 -9.85 6.55
C SER A 363 6.87 -10.47 5.63
N SER A 364 7.64 -11.43 6.14
CA SER A 364 8.67 -12.11 5.35
C SER A 364 8.10 -12.85 4.14
N ILE A 365 7.03 -13.64 4.34
CA ILE A 365 6.35 -14.38 3.26
C ILE A 365 5.74 -13.42 2.24
N ALA A 366 5.18 -12.30 2.70
CA ALA A 366 4.60 -11.27 1.84
C ALA A 366 5.62 -10.71 0.85
N PHE A 367 6.86 -10.48 1.29
CA PHE A 367 7.95 -10.03 0.42
C PHE A 367 8.62 -11.14 -0.38
N SER A 368 8.79 -12.34 0.18
CA SER A 368 9.51 -13.43 -0.49
C SER A 368 8.66 -14.16 -1.52
N GLU A 369 7.36 -14.32 -1.26
CA GLU A 369 6.45 -15.15 -2.06
C GLU A 369 5.27 -14.34 -2.60
N GLY A 370 4.74 -13.41 -1.80
CA GLY A 370 3.52 -12.66 -2.11
C GLY A 370 3.69 -11.41 -2.97
N TYR A 371 4.94 -10.96 -3.20
CA TYR A 371 5.21 -9.66 -3.82
C TYR A 371 4.77 -9.63 -5.29
N TYR A 372 3.82 -8.76 -5.60
CA TYR A 372 3.44 -8.43 -6.98
C TYR A 372 3.66 -6.94 -7.25
N TYR A 373 2.67 -6.09 -6.94
CA TYR A 373 2.85 -4.64 -6.82
C TYR A 373 3.10 -4.20 -5.38
N LYS A 374 2.56 -4.98 -4.43
CA LYS A 374 2.70 -4.84 -2.99
C LYS A 374 3.05 -6.21 -2.38
N PRO A 375 3.69 -6.25 -1.20
CA PRO A 375 3.93 -7.50 -0.47
C PRO A 375 2.61 -7.99 0.13
N ARG A 376 2.02 -9.06 -0.43
CA ARG A 376 0.67 -9.52 -0.04
C ARG A 376 0.71 -10.82 0.75
N ILE A 377 -0.23 -10.98 1.68
CA ILE A 377 -0.58 -12.24 2.33
C ILE A 377 -1.97 -12.69 1.86
N ASP A 378 -2.45 -13.83 2.36
CA ASP A 378 -3.80 -14.33 2.12
C ASP A 378 -4.44 -14.87 3.41
N LYS A 379 -5.71 -15.28 3.29
CA LYS A 379 -6.51 -15.83 4.39
C LYS A 379 -5.96 -17.14 4.95
N GLU A 380 -5.31 -17.98 4.12
CA GLU A 380 -4.68 -19.22 4.57
C GLU A 380 -3.47 -18.94 5.49
N LEU A 381 -2.62 -17.99 5.10
CA LEU A 381 -1.50 -17.54 5.92
C LEU A 381 -1.98 -16.91 7.24
N LEU A 382 -3.06 -16.12 7.22
CA LEU A 382 -3.65 -15.58 8.44
C LEU A 382 -4.14 -16.70 9.37
N GLN A 383 -4.89 -17.67 8.87
CA GLN A 383 -5.32 -18.83 9.68
C GLN A 383 -4.13 -19.59 10.27
N LYS A 384 -3.03 -19.72 9.53
CA LYS A 384 -1.82 -20.39 10.01
C LYS A 384 -1.08 -19.61 11.11
N TYR A 385 -1.07 -18.28 11.03
CA TYR A 385 -0.24 -17.41 11.87
C TYR A 385 -1.05 -16.43 12.76
N HIS A 386 -2.35 -16.66 12.99
CA HIS A 386 -3.21 -15.76 13.77
C HIS A 386 -2.88 -15.70 15.27
N GLU A 387 -2.29 -16.76 15.85
CA GLU A 387 -2.09 -16.86 17.29
C GLU A 387 -1.28 -15.67 17.85
N GLY A 388 -1.79 -15.01 18.89
CA GLY A 388 -1.14 -13.87 19.52
C GLY A 388 -1.22 -12.57 18.71
N ILE A 389 -2.05 -12.50 17.66
CA ILE A 389 -2.29 -11.29 16.88
C ILE A 389 -3.70 -10.74 17.18
N ILE A 390 -3.79 -9.43 17.37
CA ILE A 390 -5.04 -8.65 17.34
C ILE A 390 -5.20 -8.08 15.94
N ALA A 391 -6.42 -8.16 15.38
CA ALA A 391 -6.71 -7.65 14.04
C ALA A 391 -7.85 -6.62 14.08
N SER A 392 -7.79 -5.61 13.21
CA SER A 392 -8.90 -4.67 13.00
C SER A 392 -9.24 -4.49 11.53
N SER A 393 -10.50 -4.15 11.24
CA SER A 393 -11.04 -4.07 9.87
C SER A 393 -10.41 -3.01 8.96
N ALA A 394 -9.45 -2.21 9.47
CA ALA A 394 -8.68 -1.21 8.77
C ALA A 394 -9.52 -0.04 8.19
N CYS A 395 -8.91 0.72 7.28
CA CYS A 395 -9.51 1.88 6.63
C CYS A 395 -10.56 1.48 5.57
N LEU A 396 -11.04 2.42 4.75
CA LEU A 396 -11.99 2.15 3.65
C LEU A 396 -11.50 1.08 2.64
N ALA A 397 -10.19 0.79 2.60
CA ALA A 397 -9.61 -0.28 1.80
C ALA A 397 -9.68 -1.68 2.44
N GLY A 398 -10.19 -1.80 3.67
CA GLY A 398 -10.44 -3.08 4.34
C GLY A 398 -11.49 -3.94 3.63
N GLU A 399 -11.40 -5.26 3.79
CA GLU A 399 -12.28 -6.21 3.07
C GLU A 399 -13.76 -5.96 3.37
N ILE A 400 -14.12 -5.84 4.65
CA ILE A 400 -15.51 -5.60 5.07
C ILE A 400 -16.03 -4.29 4.47
N ASN A 401 -15.22 -3.22 4.58
CA ASN A 401 -15.58 -1.88 4.11
C ASN A 401 -15.73 -1.83 2.59
N ARG A 402 -14.82 -2.50 1.86
CA ARG A 402 -14.90 -2.62 0.40
C ARG A 402 -16.11 -3.42 -0.05
N LYS A 403 -16.48 -4.48 0.66
CA LYS A 403 -17.68 -5.25 0.36
C LYS A 403 -18.95 -4.45 0.61
N LEU A 404 -19.05 -3.72 1.71
CA LEU A 404 -20.16 -2.80 1.96
C LEU A 404 -20.33 -1.77 0.83
N MET A 405 -19.22 -1.21 0.34
CA MET A 405 -19.29 -0.16 -0.68
C MET A 405 -19.52 -0.69 -2.11
N ASN A 406 -19.02 -1.90 -2.44
CA ASN A 406 -18.94 -2.38 -3.83
C ASN A 406 -19.73 -3.67 -4.09
N GLU A 407 -20.26 -4.32 -3.05
CA GLU A 407 -21.03 -5.56 -3.12
C GLU A 407 -22.32 -5.41 -2.29
N THR A 408 -22.60 -6.34 -1.38
CA THR A 408 -23.82 -6.39 -0.56
C THR A 408 -23.48 -6.38 0.93
N VAL A 409 -24.48 -6.07 1.77
CA VAL A 409 -24.32 -6.13 3.24
C VAL A 409 -24.02 -7.57 3.68
N ASP A 410 -24.70 -8.56 3.08
CA ASP A 410 -24.49 -9.98 3.38
C ASP A 410 -23.05 -10.44 3.09
N SER A 411 -22.45 -9.99 1.98
CA SER A 411 -21.07 -10.39 1.66
C SER A 411 -20.05 -9.78 2.63
N ALA A 412 -20.32 -8.56 3.10
CA ALA A 412 -19.51 -7.92 4.14
C ALA A 412 -19.66 -8.64 5.50
N GLU A 413 -20.87 -9.07 5.84
CA GLU A 413 -21.15 -9.85 7.06
C GLU A 413 -20.43 -11.22 7.03
N GLU A 414 -20.42 -11.90 5.87
CA GLU A 414 -19.65 -13.14 5.70
C GLU A 414 -18.16 -12.92 5.97
N ALA A 415 -17.57 -11.84 5.42
CA ALA A 415 -16.19 -11.50 5.66
C ALA A 415 -15.91 -11.22 7.15
N LEU A 416 -16.79 -10.47 7.83
CA LEU A 416 -16.71 -10.23 9.27
C LEU A 416 -16.72 -11.53 10.07
N LEU A 417 -17.67 -12.42 9.78
CA LEU A 417 -17.81 -13.69 10.49
C LEU A 417 -16.56 -14.57 10.32
N TRP A 418 -15.93 -14.52 9.14
CA TRP A 418 -14.65 -15.19 8.92
C TRP A 418 -13.54 -14.64 9.84
N TYR A 419 -13.38 -13.32 9.94
CA TYR A 419 -12.38 -12.74 10.84
C TYR A 419 -12.66 -13.06 12.31
N LYS A 420 -13.94 -13.01 12.70
CA LYS A 420 -14.36 -13.38 14.04
C LYS A 420 -14.06 -14.85 14.36
N ASP A 421 -14.24 -15.76 13.41
CA ASP A 421 -13.89 -17.18 13.58
C ASP A 421 -12.38 -17.39 13.77
N VAL A 422 -11.56 -16.64 13.02
CA VAL A 422 -10.09 -16.77 13.07
C VAL A 422 -9.47 -16.12 14.31
N PHE A 423 -9.92 -14.91 14.68
CA PHE A 423 -9.28 -14.11 15.74
C PHE A 423 -10.11 -14.06 17.04
N GLY A 424 -11.37 -14.48 17.03
CA GLY A 424 -12.23 -14.46 18.21
C GLY A 424 -12.40 -13.04 18.78
N ASP A 425 -12.18 -12.90 20.09
CA ASP A 425 -12.26 -11.61 20.82
C ASP A 425 -11.10 -10.65 20.52
N ASP A 426 -10.13 -11.09 19.70
CA ASP A 426 -9.01 -10.27 19.24
C ASP A 426 -9.29 -9.63 17.85
N PHE A 427 -10.53 -9.74 17.34
CA PHE A 427 -10.98 -8.98 16.16
C PHE A 427 -11.81 -7.76 16.54
N TYR A 428 -11.53 -6.62 15.91
CA TYR A 428 -12.22 -5.35 16.14
C TYR A 428 -12.68 -4.71 14.83
N LEU A 429 -13.82 -4.03 14.88
CA LEU A 429 -14.29 -3.17 13.79
C LEU A 429 -13.71 -1.77 13.97
N GLU A 430 -13.05 -1.26 12.95
CA GLU A 430 -12.33 0.00 12.98
C GLU A 430 -13.15 1.13 12.38
N LEU A 431 -13.36 2.19 13.16
CA LEU A 431 -14.10 3.37 12.78
C LEU A 431 -13.14 4.55 12.61
N GLN A 432 -13.32 5.27 11.50
CA GLN A 432 -12.52 6.42 11.13
C GLN A 432 -13.43 7.56 10.65
N ARG A 433 -13.06 8.82 10.90
CA ARG A 433 -13.86 10.00 10.55
C ARG A 433 -12.99 11.13 10.04
N HIS A 434 -12.93 11.27 8.73
CA HIS A 434 -12.01 12.14 8.01
C HIS A 434 -12.75 13.20 7.19
N GLN A 435 -13.46 14.10 7.89
CA GLN A 435 -14.18 15.20 7.25
C GLN A 435 -13.20 16.24 6.71
N ALA A 436 -12.98 16.23 5.39
CA ALA A 436 -12.13 17.21 4.74
C ALA A 436 -12.70 18.62 4.90
N THR A 437 -11.87 19.56 5.36
CA THR A 437 -12.24 20.98 5.53
C THR A 437 -11.73 21.85 4.38
N ASP A 438 -10.66 21.44 3.70
CA ASP A 438 -10.14 22.09 2.50
C ASP A 438 -10.81 21.52 1.24
N PRO A 439 -11.52 22.33 0.42
CA PRO A 439 -12.13 21.88 -0.84
C PRO A 439 -11.17 21.27 -1.85
N LYS A 440 -9.85 21.51 -1.72
CA LYS A 440 -8.82 20.90 -2.57
C LYS A 440 -8.54 19.46 -2.18
N MET A 441 -8.85 19.05 -0.95
CA MET A 441 -8.64 17.67 -0.49
C MET A 441 -9.81 16.77 -0.91
N ASN A 442 -9.64 15.47 -0.75
CA ASN A 442 -10.65 14.49 -1.14
C ASN A 442 -11.89 14.58 -0.23
N GLN A 443 -13.00 15.04 -0.80
CA GLN A 443 -14.28 15.21 -0.09
C GLN A 443 -15.06 13.90 0.04
N ASP A 444 -14.78 12.89 -0.77
CA ASP A 444 -15.57 11.65 -0.83
C ASP A 444 -15.31 10.71 0.34
N VAL A 445 -14.17 10.88 1.04
CA VAL A 445 -13.73 9.98 2.11
C VAL A 445 -14.72 9.96 3.28
N TYR A 446 -15.22 11.11 3.71
CA TYR A 446 -16.11 11.20 4.87
C TYR A 446 -17.50 10.64 4.62
N PRO A 447 -18.21 10.96 3.51
CA PRO A 447 -19.46 10.29 3.15
C PRO A 447 -19.35 8.76 3.12
N ASP A 448 -18.27 8.24 2.53
CA ASP A 448 -18.02 6.79 2.46
C ASP A 448 -17.82 6.19 3.87
N GLN A 449 -17.09 6.90 4.75
CA GLN A 449 -16.93 6.52 6.15
C GLN A 449 -18.23 6.59 6.93
N VAL A 450 -19.08 7.59 6.72
CA VAL A 450 -20.39 7.66 7.36
C VAL A 450 -21.23 6.43 7.01
N PHE A 451 -21.29 6.08 5.71
CA PHE A 451 -22.00 4.90 5.24
C PHE A 451 -21.45 3.60 5.85
N VAL A 452 -20.13 3.40 5.79
CA VAL A 452 -19.49 2.19 6.34
C VAL A 452 -19.64 2.12 7.86
N ASN A 453 -19.37 3.21 8.59
CA ASN A 453 -19.42 3.25 10.04
C ASN A 453 -20.80 2.89 10.58
N LYS A 454 -21.89 3.30 9.90
CA LYS A 454 -23.26 2.89 10.24
C LYS A 454 -23.38 1.37 10.30
N HIS A 455 -23.00 0.69 9.21
CA HIS A 455 -23.08 -0.78 9.12
C HIS A 455 -22.11 -1.48 10.07
N LEU A 456 -20.92 -0.92 10.32
CA LEU A 456 -19.99 -1.48 11.29
C LEU A 456 -20.55 -1.42 12.73
N VAL A 457 -21.26 -0.35 13.10
CA VAL A 457 -21.94 -0.25 14.39
C VAL A 457 -23.10 -1.26 14.49
N GLU A 458 -23.86 -1.44 13.41
CA GLU A 458 -24.92 -2.46 13.33
C GLU A 458 -24.34 -3.88 13.48
N PHE A 459 -23.27 -4.19 12.75
CA PHE A 459 -22.56 -5.47 12.86
C PHE A 459 -21.97 -5.70 14.25
N SER A 460 -21.40 -4.66 14.88
CA SER A 460 -20.93 -4.70 16.26
C SER A 460 -22.03 -5.15 17.21
N LYS A 461 -23.21 -4.50 17.15
CA LYS A 461 -24.37 -4.85 17.99
C LYS A 461 -24.88 -6.27 17.69
N LYS A 462 -24.99 -6.64 16.40
CA LYS A 462 -25.53 -7.93 15.94
C LYS A 462 -24.64 -9.11 16.31
N HIS A 463 -23.32 -8.96 16.19
CA HIS A 463 -22.37 -10.06 16.36
C HIS A 463 -21.54 -9.96 17.63
N GLY A 464 -21.65 -8.89 18.43
CA GLY A 464 -20.84 -8.71 19.63
C GLY A 464 -19.35 -8.53 19.34
N VAL A 465 -18.99 -7.99 18.18
CA VAL A 465 -17.60 -7.62 17.84
C VAL A 465 -17.39 -6.17 18.24
N LYS A 466 -16.34 -5.87 19.01
CA LYS A 466 -16.12 -4.51 19.53
C LYS A 466 -15.65 -3.56 18.43
N ILE A 467 -16.04 -2.29 18.57
CA ILE A 467 -15.59 -1.19 17.73
C ILE A 467 -14.42 -0.44 18.37
N ILE A 468 -13.50 0.07 17.55
CA ILE A 468 -12.41 0.95 17.98
C ILE A 468 -12.32 2.16 17.07
N ALA A 469 -11.96 3.31 17.64
CA ALA A 469 -11.66 4.52 16.89
C ALA A 469 -10.18 4.59 16.52
N THR A 470 -9.88 4.92 15.27
CA THR A 470 -8.52 5.23 14.80
C THR A 470 -8.54 6.44 13.89
N ASN A 471 -7.37 6.96 13.51
CA ASN A 471 -7.25 8.11 12.60
C ASN A 471 -6.25 7.89 11.47
N ASP A 472 -5.88 6.63 11.21
CA ASP A 472 -5.02 6.23 10.09
C ASP A 472 -3.85 7.20 9.84
N VAL A 473 -3.01 7.39 10.87
CA VAL A 473 -2.13 8.56 10.95
C VAL A 473 -0.98 8.46 9.94
N HIS A 474 -0.85 9.43 9.03
CA HIS A 474 0.22 9.49 8.04
C HIS A 474 1.23 10.63 8.30
N TYR A 475 0.85 11.66 9.07
CA TYR A 475 1.72 12.79 9.40
C TYR A 475 1.44 13.33 10.81
N LEU A 476 2.33 14.19 11.32
CA LEU A 476 2.30 14.56 12.74
C LEU A 476 1.30 15.68 13.06
N ASN A 477 1.21 16.70 12.22
CA ASN A 477 0.42 17.90 12.51
C ASN A 477 -0.52 18.23 11.35
N GLU A 478 -1.64 18.87 11.65
CA GLU A 478 -2.65 19.26 10.64
C GLU A 478 -2.01 20.06 9.48
N GLU A 479 -1.10 20.99 9.79
CA GLU A 479 -0.42 21.82 8.80
C GLU A 479 0.54 21.05 7.87
N ASP A 480 0.78 19.77 8.14
CA ASP A 480 1.64 18.90 7.31
C ASP A 480 0.87 18.21 6.17
N ALA A 481 -0.45 18.33 6.12
CA ALA A 481 -1.30 17.72 5.09
C ALA A 481 -0.86 18.07 3.65
N GLU A 482 -0.50 19.34 3.41
CA GLU A 482 -0.01 19.78 2.09
C GLU A 482 1.38 19.20 1.74
N ALA A 483 2.25 19.00 2.73
CA ALA A 483 3.54 18.37 2.49
C ALA A 483 3.35 16.88 2.15
N HIS A 484 2.47 16.21 2.90
CA HIS A 484 2.07 14.82 2.64
C HIS A 484 1.47 14.67 1.23
N ASP A 485 0.58 15.56 0.79
CA ASP A 485 0.02 15.53 -0.56
C ASP A 485 1.10 15.53 -1.67
N ARG A 486 2.19 16.28 -1.48
CA ARG A 486 3.34 16.29 -2.39
C ARG A 486 4.16 15.01 -2.31
N LEU A 487 4.24 14.36 -1.15
CA LEU A 487 4.83 13.03 -1.00
C LEU A 487 4.02 11.97 -1.79
N ILE A 488 2.69 12.04 -1.76
CA ILE A 488 1.81 11.18 -2.56
C ILE A 488 1.99 11.44 -4.06
N CYS A 489 2.15 12.70 -4.49
CA CYS A 489 2.49 13.03 -5.87
C CYS A 489 3.82 12.39 -6.31
N LEU A 490 4.83 12.38 -5.42
CA LEU A 490 6.11 11.71 -5.67
C LEU A 490 5.95 10.19 -5.83
N SER A 491 5.15 9.58 -4.96
CA SER A 491 4.87 8.14 -4.96
C SER A 491 4.16 7.69 -6.24
N THR A 492 3.17 8.46 -6.67
CA THR A 492 2.31 8.17 -7.83
C THR A 492 2.91 8.66 -9.16
N GLY A 493 4.00 9.42 -9.12
CA GLY A 493 4.61 10.03 -10.30
C GLY A 493 3.71 11.06 -10.99
N LYS A 494 2.84 11.73 -10.22
CA LYS A 494 1.91 12.76 -10.69
C LYS A 494 2.39 14.15 -10.30
N MET A 495 1.93 15.16 -11.03
CA MET A 495 2.17 16.56 -10.70
C MET A 495 1.07 17.09 -9.78
N VAL A 496 1.35 18.14 -9.01
CA VAL A 496 0.41 18.72 -8.03
C VAL A 496 -0.84 19.31 -8.72
N ASP A 497 -0.71 19.77 -9.96
CA ASP A 497 -1.76 20.34 -10.79
C ASP A 497 -2.58 19.30 -11.57
N ASP A 498 -2.15 18.03 -11.60
CA ASP A 498 -2.89 16.95 -12.27
C ASP A 498 -4.24 16.71 -11.57
N THR A 499 -5.34 16.93 -12.27
CA THR A 499 -6.70 16.76 -11.74
C THR A 499 -7.10 15.30 -11.51
N SER A 500 -6.39 14.35 -12.13
CA SER A 500 -6.62 12.90 -12.01
C SER A 500 -5.81 12.24 -10.90
N ARG A 501 -5.03 13.02 -10.12
CA ARG A 501 -4.14 12.49 -9.09
C ARG A 501 -4.91 12.03 -7.85
N MET A 502 -4.31 11.12 -7.10
CA MET A 502 -4.80 10.72 -5.79
C MET A 502 -4.66 11.87 -4.79
N ARG A 503 -5.68 12.06 -3.95
CA ARG A 503 -5.68 12.98 -2.82
C ARG A 503 -6.23 12.28 -1.59
N TYR A 504 -5.63 12.60 -0.44
CA TYR A 504 -6.15 12.25 0.89
C TYR A 504 -7.15 13.30 1.35
N SER A 505 -7.81 13.06 2.48
CA SER A 505 -8.78 14.00 3.06
C SER A 505 -8.10 15.21 3.74
N GLY A 506 -6.83 15.08 4.10
CA GLY A 506 -6.11 16.09 4.88
C GLY A 506 -6.39 15.99 6.39
N GLN A 507 -6.98 14.88 6.84
CA GLN A 507 -7.36 14.65 8.25
C GLN A 507 -6.49 13.61 8.97
N GLU A 508 -5.49 13.04 8.31
CA GLU A 508 -4.65 11.91 8.75
C GLU A 508 -3.46 12.34 9.63
N TRP A 509 -3.60 13.42 10.42
CA TRP A 509 -2.55 13.81 11.38
C TRP A 509 -2.66 13.05 12.71
N LEU A 510 -1.61 13.10 13.52
CA LEU A 510 -1.64 12.60 14.90
C LEU A 510 -2.52 13.51 15.78
N LYS A 511 -3.83 13.28 15.74
CA LYS A 511 -4.83 13.93 16.60
C LYS A 511 -4.53 13.70 18.09
N THR A 512 -4.78 14.69 18.91
CA THR A 512 -4.72 14.62 20.37
C THR A 512 -5.86 13.79 20.94
N ARG A 513 -5.74 13.39 22.22
CA ARG A 513 -6.83 12.71 22.96
C ARG A 513 -8.13 13.51 22.94
N ASP A 514 -8.06 14.84 23.07
CA ASP A 514 -9.23 15.72 23.06
C ASP A 514 -9.89 15.79 21.68
N GLU A 515 -9.09 15.93 20.61
CA GLU A 515 -9.61 15.94 19.24
C GLU A 515 -10.34 14.63 18.91
N MET A 516 -9.77 13.48 19.31
CA MET A 516 -10.40 12.17 19.08
C MET A 516 -11.66 11.97 19.93
N ALA A 517 -11.64 12.40 21.20
CA ALA A 517 -12.82 12.36 22.05
C ALA A 517 -13.96 13.24 21.53
N MET A 518 -13.65 14.43 20.98
CA MET A 518 -14.64 15.29 20.32
C MET A 518 -15.18 14.66 19.04
N LEU A 519 -14.30 14.05 18.24
CA LEU A 519 -14.66 13.43 16.96
C LEU A 519 -15.62 12.22 17.11
N PHE A 520 -15.56 11.53 18.26
CA PHE A 520 -16.37 10.37 18.59
C PHE A 520 -17.25 10.59 19.83
N ALA A 521 -17.65 11.85 20.09
CA ALA A 521 -18.44 12.18 21.29
C ALA A 521 -19.81 11.49 21.34
N ASP A 522 -20.37 11.13 20.18
CA ASP A 522 -21.59 10.34 20.00
C ASP A 522 -21.38 8.83 20.20
N LEU A 523 -20.13 8.36 20.20
CA LEU A 523 -19.77 6.94 20.27
C LEU A 523 -18.52 6.72 21.16
N PRO A 524 -18.59 7.09 22.45
CA PRO A 524 -17.43 7.09 23.35
C PRO A 524 -16.81 5.70 23.53
N GLU A 525 -17.57 4.62 23.39
CA GLU A 525 -17.07 3.25 23.49
C GLU A 525 -15.99 2.93 22.46
N ALA A 526 -16.02 3.56 21.28
CA ALA A 526 -14.99 3.37 20.26
C ALA A 526 -13.63 3.89 20.73
N ILE A 527 -13.62 4.97 21.52
CA ILE A 527 -12.42 5.53 22.15
C ILE A 527 -11.98 4.63 23.31
N LEU A 528 -12.91 4.23 24.19
CA LEU A 528 -12.61 3.43 25.38
C LEU A 528 -12.02 2.05 25.03
N ASN A 529 -12.55 1.39 23.99
CA ASN A 529 -12.07 0.07 23.57
C ASN A 529 -10.62 0.08 23.07
N THR A 530 -10.05 1.25 22.71
CA THR A 530 -8.62 1.33 22.38
C THR A 530 -7.74 0.94 23.56
N GLN A 531 -8.15 1.27 24.79
CA GLN A 531 -7.41 0.93 26.00
C GLN A 531 -7.44 -0.58 26.31
N GLU A 532 -8.53 -1.27 25.97
CA GLU A 532 -8.59 -2.73 26.11
C GLU A 532 -7.52 -3.42 25.26
N ILE A 533 -7.26 -2.94 24.03
CA ILE A 533 -6.18 -3.45 23.20
C ILE A 533 -4.84 -3.19 23.86
N VAL A 534 -4.61 -1.97 24.37
CA VAL A 534 -3.39 -1.63 25.11
C VAL A 534 -3.17 -2.58 26.28
N ASP A 535 -4.22 -2.90 27.03
CA ASP A 535 -4.17 -3.77 28.21
C ASP A 535 -3.91 -5.24 27.85
N LYS A 536 -4.44 -5.70 26.70
CA LYS A 536 -4.17 -7.04 26.16
C LYS A 536 -2.72 -7.22 25.68
N VAL A 537 -2.06 -6.17 25.22
CA VAL A 537 -0.68 -6.25 24.72
C VAL A 537 0.32 -6.46 25.86
N GLU A 538 1.13 -7.51 25.80
CA GLU A 538 2.20 -7.78 26.75
C GLU A 538 3.45 -6.95 26.46
N TYR A 539 4.22 -6.60 27.49
CA TYR A 539 5.56 -6.05 27.29
C TYR A 539 6.54 -7.17 26.93
N PHE A 540 7.25 -7.03 25.81
CA PHE A 540 8.30 -7.95 25.41
C PHE A 540 9.54 -7.22 24.87
N GLU A 541 10.70 -7.83 25.09
CA GLU A 541 12.00 -7.33 24.65
C GLU A 541 12.36 -7.88 23.27
N LEU A 542 12.72 -6.98 22.36
CA LEU A 542 13.28 -7.34 21.05
C LEU A 542 14.78 -7.63 21.12
N ASN A 543 15.48 -7.12 22.13
CA ASN A 543 16.90 -7.41 22.31
C ASN A 543 17.10 -8.87 22.69
N LYS A 544 18.05 -9.53 22.05
CA LYS A 544 18.41 -10.92 22.35
C LYS A 544 19.91 -11.04 22.60
N LYS A 545 20.29 -12.11 23.28
CA LYS A 545 21.71 -12.49 23.39
C LYS A 545 22.21 -12.92 22.01
N ALA A 546 23.51 -12.78 21.79
CA ALA A 546 24.13 -13.22 20.55
C ALA A 546 23.80 -14.69 20.23
N ILE A 547 23.39 -14.93 18.98
CA ILE A 547 23.01 -16.22 18.42
C ILE A 547 24.08 -16.58 17.41
N MET A 548 24.94 -17.51 17.78
CA MET A 548 26.02 -17.98 16.89
C MET A 548 25.48 -19.02 15.91
N PRO A 549 25.86 -18.95 14.62
CA PRO A 549 25.59 -20.04 13.69
C PRO A 549 26.37 -21.29 14.11
N ASP A 550 25.81 -22.46 13.84
CA ASP A 550 26.47 -23.73 14.14
C ASP A 550 27.49 -24.06 13.04
N PHE A 551 28.69 -24.49 13.44
CA PHE A 551 29.67 -25.04 12.50
C PHE A 551 29.59 -26.57 12.44
N GLU A 552 29.51 -27.14 11.24
CA GLU A 552 29.53 -28.60 11.06
C GLU A 552 30.92 -29.16 11.38
N LEU A 553 31.03 -29.89 12.49
CA LEU A 553 32.29 -30.48 12.93
C LEU A 553 32.64 -31.73 12.12
N PRO A 554 33.92 -31.92 11.74
CA PRO A 554 34.37 -33.17 11.13
C PRO A 554 34.35 -34.33 12.13
N GLU A 555 34.28 -35.54 11.60
CA GLU A 555 34.27 -36.77 12.39
C GLU A 555 35.53 -36.86 13.28
N GLY A 556 35.32 -37.15 14.58
CA GLY A 556 36.39 -37.26 15.58
C GLY A 556 36.59 -36.03 16.48
N PHE A 557 35.77 -34.98 16.32
CA PHE A 557 35.74 -33.83 17.23
C PHE A 557 34.38 -33.69 17.91
N ASP A 558 34.39 -33.53 19.23
CA ASP A 558 33.16 -33.46 20.05
C ASP A 558 32.60 -32.03 20.17
N ASN A 559 33.43 -31.00 19.97
CA ASN A 559 33.04 -29.59 20.06
C ASN A 559 33.94 -28.67 19.22
N GLU A 560 33.48 -27.43 19.03
CA GLU A 560 34.14 -26.39 18.22
C GLU A 560 35.48 -25.93 18.82
N ASP A 561 35.64 -25.91 20.15
CA ASP A 561 36.90 -25.52 20.80
C ASP A 561 38.04 -26.47 20.41
N ASP A 562 37.78 -27.78 20.50
CA ASP A 562 38.76 -28.82 20.26
C ASP A 562 39.18 -28.82 18.79
N TYR A 563 38.21 -28.62 17.89
CA TYR A 563 38.51 -28.50 16.47
C TYR A 563 39.30 -27.23 16.16
N LEU A 564 38.86 -26.07 16.67
CA LEU A 564 39.56 -24.79 16.50
C LEU A 564 41.01 -24.87 16.99
N LYS A 565 41.22 -25.45 18.19
CA LYS A 565 42.55 -25.69 18.74
C LYS A 565 43.38 -26.56 17.80
N HIS A 566 42.84 -27.68 17.32
CA HIS A 566 43.55 -28.57 16.41
C HIS A 566 44.02 -27.86 15.13
N ILE A 567 43.12 -27.18 14.40
CA ILE A 567 43.48 -26.50 13.15
C ILE A 567 44.40 -25.29 13.38
N THR A 568 44.31 -24.65 14.55
CA THR A 568 45.21 -23.54 14.94
C THR A 568 46.64 -24.04 15.08
N TYR A 569 46.87 -25.17 15.76
CA TYR A 569 48.22 -25.74 15.89
C TYR A 569 48.78 -26.23 14.55
N GLU A 570 47.95 -26.82 13.70
CA GLU A 570 48.34 -27.18 12.33
C GLU A 570 48.72 -25.94 11.49
N GLY A 571 47.99 -24.83 11.67
CA GLY A 571 48.33 -23.53 11.10
C GLY A 571 49.62 -22.94 11.64
N ALA A 572 49.85 -23.02 12.96
CA ALA A 572 51.05 -22.55 13.63
C ALA A 572 52.31 -23.23 13.08
N LYS A 573 52.28 -24.56 12.90
CA LYS A 573 53.39 -25.31 12.30
C LYS A 573 53.73 -24.83 10.90
N LYS A 574 52.73 -24.50 10.09
CA LYS A 574 52.92 -23.98 8.72
C LYS A 574 53.49 -22.56 8.70
N ARG A 575 53.15 -21.73 9.69
CA ARG A 575 53.57 -20.32 9.76
C ARG A 575 54.93 -20.12 10.44
N TRP A 576 55.21 -20.85 11.52
CA TRP A 576 56.41 -20.69 12.35
C TRP A 576 57.35 -21.91 12.36
N GLY A 577 56.98 -23.00 11.69
CA GLY A 577 57.76 -24.24 11.62
C GLY A 577 57.29 -25.31 12.62
N GLU A 578 57.79 -26.55 12.46
CA GLU A 578 57.38 -27.70 13.28
C GLU A 578 57.70 -27.55 14.78
N GLU A 579 58.83 -26.91 15.11
CA GLU A 579 59.24 -26.63 16.48
C GLU A 579 58.78 -25.24 16.91
N LEU A 580 57.62 -25.17 17.57
CA LEU A 580 57.06 -23.91 18.06
C LEU A 580 57.83 -23.41 19.30
N SER A 581 58.14 -22.11 19.33
CA SER A 581 58.76 -21.47 20.50
C SER A 581 57.78 -21.41 21.68
N LYS A 582 58.32 -21.30 22.89
CA LYS A 582 57.50 -21.14 24.10
C LYS A 582 56.60 -19.89 24.02
N GLU A 583 57.11 -18.79 23.48
CA GLU A 583 56.35 -17.55 23.29
C GLU A 583 55.12 -17.74 22.38
N VAL A 584 55.26 -18.51 21.29
CA VAL A 584 54.15 -18.84 20.39
C VAL A 584 53.11 -19.70 21.10
N ILE A 585 53.56 -20.75 21.81
CA ILE A 585 52.65 -21.66 22.52
C ILE A 585 51.88 -20.91 23.61
N ASP A 586 52.57 -20.12 24.44
CA ASP A 586 51.96 -19.35 25.53
C ASP A 586 50.92 -18.35 24.97
N ARG A 587 51.22 -17.70 23.83
CA ARG A 587 50.28 -16.79 23.16
C ARG A 587 49.05 -17.54 22.63
N LEU A 588 49.23 -18.66 21.94
CA LEU A 588 48.12 -19.42 21.37
C LEU A 588 47.19 -19.99 22.45
N GLU A 589 47.73 -20.54 23.54
CA GLU A 589 46.90 -21.05 24.65
C GLU A 589 46.14 -19.93 25.35
N PHE A 590 46.73 -18.74 25.52
CA PHE A 590 46.04 -17.57 26.05
C PHE A 590 44.88 -17.13 25.16
N GLU A 591 45.12 -16.99 23.85
CA GLU A 591 44.09 -16.59 22.89
C GLU A 591 42.97 -17.62 22.78
N LEU A 592 43.31 -18.91 22.60
CA LEU A 592 42.33 -20.00 22.50
C LEU A 592 41.49 -20.12 23.78
N GLY A 593 42.13 -19.99 24.95
CA GLY A 593 41.44 -19.97 26.24
C GLY A 593 40.46 -18.80 26.35
N THR A 594 40.84 -17.63 25.85
CA THR A 594 39.97 -16.43 25.82
C THR A 594 38.80 -16.62 24.86
N ILE A 595 39.05 -17.09 23.63
CA ILE A 595 38.03 -17.36 22.61
C ILE A 595 37.00 -18.36 23.13
N LYS A 596 37.47 -19.45 23.76
CA LYS A 596 36.62 -20.45 24.42
C LYS A 596 35.78 -19.85 25.54
N HIS A 597 36.40 -19.07 26.42
CA HIS A 597 35.69 -18.45 27.55
C HIS A 597 34.59 -17.48 27.09
N MET A 598 34.83 -16.76 26.00
CA MET A 598 33.87 -15.81 25.42
C MET A 598 32.79 -16.48 24.56
N GLY A 599 32.97 -17.76 24.17
CA GLY A 599 32.00 -18.50 23.35
C GLY A 599 32.06 -18.17 21.85
N PHE A 600 33.23 -17.79 21.33
CA PHE A 600 33.45 -17.52 19.91
C PHE A 600 34.20 -18.58 19.07
N PRO A 601 34.37 -19.87 19.46
CA PRO A 601 35.03 -20.84 18.60
C PRO A 601 34.38 -21.01 17.23
N GLY A 602 33.05 -21.23 17.18
CA GLY A 602 32.30 -21.37 15.93
C GLY A 602 32.44 -20.18 15.00
N TYR A 603 32.49 -18.96 15.55
CA TYR A 603 32.74 -17.75 14.76
C TYR A 603 34.08 -17.82 14.01
N PHE A 604 35.16 -18.18 14.69
CA PHE A 604 36.48 -18.33 14.05
C PHE A 604 36.47 -19.46 13.02
N LEU A 605 35.75 -20.56 13.28
CA LEU A 605 35.63 -21.68 12.35
C LEU A 605 34.88 -21.26 11.07
N ILE A 606 33.76 -20.54 11.20
CA ILE A 606 32.99 -20.02 10.06
C ILE A 606 33.87 -19.10 9.21
N VAL A 607 34.55 -18.14 9.85
CA VAL A 607 35.44 -17.19 9.17
C VAL A 607 36.59 -17.91 8.47
N TRP A 608 37.22 -18.87 9.14
CA TRP A 608 38.25 -19.70 8.55
C TRP A 608 37.75 -20.47 7.32
N ASP A 609 36.56 -21.06 7.39
CA ASP A 609 36.03 -21.97 6.37
C ASP A 609 35.75 -21.26 5.05
N PHE A 610 35.00 -20.15 5.06
CA PHE A 610 34.75 -19.42 3.81
C PHE A 610 36.01 -18.74 3.26
N LEU A 611 36.98 -18.35 4.12
CA LEU A 611 38.26 -17.82 3.65
C LEU A 611 39.16 -18.88 3.04
N LYS A 612 39.08 -20.12 3.53
CA LYS A 612 39.73 -21.27 2.92
C LYS A 612 39.09 -21.58 1.57
N ALA A 613 37.76 -21.69 1.52
CA ALA A 613 37.00 -21.92 0.29
C ALA A 613 37.27 -20.83 -0.75
N ALA A 614 37.30 -19.54 -0.36
CA ALA A 614 37.64 -18.42 -1.23
C ALA A 614 38.98 -18.65 -1.95
N ARG A 615 40.03 -19.01 -1.20
CA ARG A 615 41.36 -19.26 -1.76
C ARG A 615 41.38 -20.50 -2.66
N GLU A 616 40.66 -21.55 -2.31
CA GLU A 616 40.51 -22.76 -3.15
C GLU A 616 39.78 -22.47 -4.46
N MET A 617 38.83 -21.52 -4.45
CA MET A 617 38.15 -21.01 -5.64
C MET A 617 38.98 -20.00 -6.45
N GLY A 618 40.21 -19.69 -6.02
CA GLY A 618 41.08 -18.72 -6.67
C GLY A 618 40.70 -17.26 -6.43
N VAL A 619 39.88 -16.97 -5.42
CA VAL A 619 39.55 -15.62 -4.96
C VAL A 619 40.70 -15.06 -4.14
N SER A 620 41.08 -13.80 -4.43
CA SER A 620 42.10 -13.10 -3.66
C SER A 620 41.49 -12.58 -2.36
N VAL A 621 42.16 -12.86 -1.24
CA VAL A 621 41.75 -12.40 0.10
C VAL A 621 42.80 -11.42 0.59
N GLY A 622 42.37 -10.28 1.11
CA GLY A 622 43.27 -9.29 1.71
C GLY A 622 44.01 -9.83 2.94
N PRO A 623 45.07 -9.13 3.40
CA PRO A 623 45.90 -9.59 4.51
C PRO A 623 45.22 -9.51 5.90
N GLY A 624 43.98 -9.05 5.95
CA GLY A 624 43.21 -8.74 7.17
C GLY A 624 43.36 -7.28 7.59
N ARG A 625 42.26 -6.66 8.04
CA ARG A 625 42.21 -5.28 8.52
C ARG A 625 41.65 -5.19 9.94
N GLY A 626 41.73 -4.00 10.53
CA GLY A 626 41.22 -3.75 11.88
C GLY A 626 42.05 -4.40 12.99
N SER A 627 41.40 -4.66 14.12
CA SER A 627 42.04 -5.25 15.31
C SER A 627 42.32 -6.75 15.15
N ALA A 628 41.64 -7.46 14.24
CA ALA A 628 41.82 -8.89 13.99
C ALA A 628 43.28 -9.29 13.69
N ALA A 629 44.08 -8.38 13.09
CA ALA A 629 45.51 -8.58 12.84
C ALA A 629 46.34 -8.81 14.13
N GLY A 630 45.81 -8.47 15.30
CA GLY A 630 46.44 -8.72 16.60
C GLY A 630 46.32 -10.15 17.11
N SER A 631 45.55 -11.03 16.47
CA SER A 631 45.36 -12.42 16.91
C SER A 631 46.33 -13.39 16.23
N ALA A 632 47.10 -14.11 17.05
CA ALA A 632 47.93 -15.23 16.62
C ALA A 632 47.08 -16.40 16.12
N VAL A 633 45.92 -16.65 16.73
CA VAL A 633 44.95 -17.65 16.25
C VAL A 633 44.48 -17.30 14.83
N ALA A 634 44.06 -16.04 14.61
CA ALA A 634 43.65 -15.57 13.28
C ALA A 634 44.77 -15.72 12.23
N TYR A 635 46.02 -15.44 12.61
CA TYR A 635 47.18 -15.61 11.72
C TYR A 635 47.45 -17.07 11.34
N CYS A 636 47.36 -17.99 12.33
CA CYS A 636 47.48 -19.44 12.12
C CYS A 636 46.43 -19.98 11.16
N LEU A 637 45.19 -19.52 11.31
CA LEU A 637 44.06 -19.92 10.45
C LEU A 637 44.11 -19.27 9.07
N ARG A 638 45.06 -18.38 8.81
CA ARG A 638 45.07 -17.52 7.61
C ARG A 638 43.79 -16.69 7.48
N ILE A 639 43.21 -16.27 8.60
CA ILE A 639 42.24 -15.18 8.60
C ILE A 639 42.99 -13.86 8.36
N THR A 640 44.19 -13.74 8.95
CA THR A 640 45.12 -12.65 8.70
C THR A 640 46.46 -13.20 8.16
N ASP A 641 47.21 -12.36 7.46
CA ASP A 641 48.52 -12.70 6.89
C ASP A 641 49.68 -11.90 7.52
N ILE A 642 49.41 -11.14 8.59
CA ILE A 642 50.41 -10.37 9.35
C ILE A 642 50.77 -11.11 10.63
N ASP A 643 52.07 -11.35 10.87
CA ASP A 643 52.57 -11.99 12.10
C ASP A 643 52.46 -11.03 13.31
N PRO A 644 51.56 -11.29 14.28
CA PRO A 644 51.33 -10.39 15.39
C PRO A 644 52.48 -10.36 16.40
N LEU A 645 53.24 -11.45 16.55
CA LEU A 645 54.38 -11.50 17.47
C LEU A 645 55.55 -10.68 16.91
N LYS A 646 55.80 -10.80 15.61
CA LYS A 646 56.86 -10.02 14.93
C LYS A 646 56.65 -8.51 15.04
N TYR A 647 55.41 -8.05 14.94
CA TYR A 647 55.06 -6.62 14.97
C TYR A 647 54.50 -6.15 16.32
N ASN A 648 54.55 -7.00 17.35
CA ASN A 648 54.08 -6.72 18.69
C ASN A 648 52.62 -6.20 18.74
N LEU A 649 51.75 -6.84 17.94
CA LEU A 649 50.32 -6.54 17.90
C LEU A 649 49.61 -7.23 19.07
N LEU A 650 48.71 -6.49 19.70
CA LEU A 650 48.03 -6.89 20.93
C LEU A 650 46.71 -7.60 20.61
N PHE A 651 46.51 -8.78 21.21
CA PHE A 651 45.27 -9.55 21.05
C PHE A 651 44.11 -8.89 21.79
N GLU A 652 44.37 -8.26 22.92
CA GLU A 652 43.39 -7.65 23.80
C GLU A 652 42.73 -6.41 23.18
N ARG A 653 43.36 -5.84 22.14
CA ARG A 653 42.74 -4.79 21.30
C ARG A 653 41.65 -5.37 20.38
N PHE A 654 41.72 -6.65 20.07
CA PHE A 654 40.72 -7.38 19.32
C PHE A 654 39.66 -7.98 20.25
N LEU A 655 40.07 -8.87 21.15
CA LEU A 655 39.19 -9.53 22.11
C LEU A 655 39.72 -9.27 23.52
N ASN A 656 38.99 -8.43 24.26
CA ASN A 656 39.33 -8.11 25.64
C ASN A 656 38.65 -9.11 26.59
N PRO A 657 39.41 -9.90 27.37
CA PRO A 657 38.83 -10.87 28.31
C PRO A 657 37.95 -10.23 29.39
N ASP A 658 38.19 -8.97 29.75
CA ASP A 658 37.41 -8.24 30.76
C ASP A 658 36.12 -7.64 30.21
N ARG A 659 35.93 -7.64 28.88
CA ARG A 659 34.74 -7.11 28.20
C ARG A 659 34.31 -8.04 27.07
N ILE A 660 33.29 -8.85 27.35
CA ILE A 660 32.66 -9.69 26.33
C ILE A 660 31.94 -8.79 25.32
N SER A 661 32.51 -8.68 24.12
CA SER A 661 31.90 -8.05 22.95
C SER A 661 32.06 -8.98 21.75
N MET A 662 31.14 -8.89 20.79
CA MET A 662 31.23 -9.69 19.57
C MET A 662 32.50 -9.33 18.78
N PRO A 663 33.24 -10.33 18.26
CA PRO A 663 34.38 -10.08 17.39
C PRO A 663 33.90 -9.51 16.05
N ASP A 664 34.57 -8.44 15.60
CA ASP A 664 34.33 -7.84 14.29
C ASP A 664 35.53 -8.13 13.38
N ILE A 665 35.40 -9.16 12.53
CA ILE A 665 36.40 -9.51 11.52
C ILE A 665 35.93 -9.01 10.16
N ASP A 666 36.54 -7.90 9.80
CA ASP A 666 36.47 -7.23 8.53
C ASP A 666 37.28 -7.96 7.44
N ILE A 667 36.65 -8.29 6.31
CA ILE A 667 37.29 -9.12 5.28
C ILE A 667 37.25 -8.46 3.91
N ASP A 668 38.39 -8.51 3.22
CA ASP A 668 38.57 -7.98 1.88
C ASP A 668 38.66 -9.13 0.86
N PHE A 669 37.85 -9.05 -0.18
CA PHE A 669 37.92 -9.90 -1.37
C PHE A 669 38.15 -9.02 -2.61
N ASP A 670 38.71 -9.59 -3.68
CA ASP A 670 38.60 -8.94 -4.98
C ASP A 670 37.12 -8.85 -5.41
N ASP A 671 36.73 -7.75 -6.05
CA ASP A 671 35.33 -7.43 -6.37
C ASP A 671 34.59 -8.56 -7.11
N ALA A 672 35.25 -9.18 -8.10
CA ALA A 672 34.67 -10.31 -8.85
C ALA A 672 34.59 -11.60 -8.03
N GLY A 673 35.52 -11.81 -7.11
CA GLY A 673 35.58 -12.96 -6.22
C GLY A 673 34.57 -12.90 -5.07
N ARG A 674 34.21 -11.70 -4.59
CA ARG A 674 33.23 -11.49 -3.53
C ARG A 674 31.90 -12.19 -3.81
N GLU A 675 31.36 -12.05 -5.02
CA GLU A 675 30.10 -12.68 -5.40
C GLU A 675 30.17 -14.22 -5.36
N LYS A 676 31.31 -14.81 -5.72
CA LYS A 676 31.51 -16.27 -5.62
C LYS A 676 31.51 -16.75 -4.18
N VAL A 677 32.12 -15.98 -3.27
CA VAL A 677 32.13 -16.31 -1.85
C VAL A 677 30.72 -16.20 -1.26
N LEU A 678 29.95 -15.17 -1.62
CA LEU A 678 28.55 -15.04 -1.19
C LEU A 678 27.70 -16.23 -1.66
N GLN A 679 27.86 -16.64 -2.93
CA GLN A 679 27.17 -17.81 -3.47
C GLN A 679 27.57 -19.10 -2.71
N TRP A 680 28.85 -19.27 -2.39
CA TRP A 680 29.31 -20.42 -1.61
C TRP A 680 28.72 -20.43 -0.19
N VAL A 681 28.71 -19.27 0.49
CA VAL A 681 28.12 -19.14 1.84
C VAL A 681 26.63 -19.46 1.80
N LYS A 682 25.91 -18.97 0.79
CA LYS A 682 24.49 -19.31 0.56
C LYS A 682 24.26 -20.80 0.38
N GLU A 683 25.10 -21.48 -0.40
CA GLU A 683 24.99 -22.93 -0.63
C GLU A 683 25.35 -23.75 0.62
N LYS A 684 26.36 -23.31 1.38
CA LYS A 684 26.85 -24.00 2.59
C LYS A 684 25.88 -23.86 3.77
N TYR A 685 25.38 -22.66 4.03
CA TYR A 685 24.56 -22.37 5.22
C TYR A 685 23.05 -22.33 4.92
N GLY A 686 22.66 -22.23 3.65
CA GLY A 686 21.27 -22.22 3.20
C GLY A 686 20.74 -20.82 2.91
N ALA A 687 19.95 -20.71 1.84
CA ALA A 687 19.53 -19.42 1.28
C ALA A 687 18.73 -18.53 2.24
N LYS A 688 17.88 -19.10 3.12
CA LYS A 688 17.11 -18.33 4.11
C LYS A 688 17.88 -17.98 5.38
N ARG A 689 19.10 -18.48 5.54
CA ARG A 689 19.96 -18.22 6.72
C ARG A 689 21.02 -17.15 6.44
N VAL A 690 21.15 -16.75 5.17
CA VAL A 690 22.14 -15.78 4.73
C VAL A 690 21.43 -14.63 4.04
N ALA A 691 21.69 -13.40 4.48
CA ALA A 691 21.04 -12.22 3.91
C ALA A 691 21.96 -11.00 3.92
N HIS A 692 21.67 -10.07 3.02
CA HIS A 692 22.19 -8.71 3.09
C HIS A 692 21.57 -7.95 4.28
N LEU A 693 22.23 -6.88 4.68
CA LEU A 693 21.62 -5.83 5.50
C LEU A 693 20.86 -4.85 4.59
N ILE A 694 19.65 -4.45 4.97
CA ILE A 694 18.96 -3.35 4.26
C ILE A 694 19.58 -2.01 4.60
N THR A 695 19.48 -1.08 3.66
CA THR A 695 19.76 0.33 3.85
C THR A 695 18.57 1.15 3.40
N PHE A 696 18.36 2.30 4.03
CA PHE A 696 17.26 3.21 3.69
C PHE A 696 17.82 4.49 3.05
N GLY A 697 17.43 4.75 1.80
CA GLY A 697 17.72 6.01 1.14
C GLY A 697 16.70 7.06 1.56
N THR A 698 17.16 8.16 2.16
CA THR A 698 16.29 9.25 2.63
C THR A 698 16.33 10.46 1.69
N MET A 699 15.29 11.30 1.78
CA MET A 699 15.24 12.61 1.14
C MET A 699 16.18 13.59 1.88
N ALA A 700 17.46 13.58 1.53
CA ALA A 700 18.44 14.56 1.99
C ALA A 700 18.16 15.96 1.43
N ALA A 701 18.72 17.00 2.05
CA ALA A 701 18.48 18.42 1.71
C ALA A 701 18.45 18.76 0.20
N LYS A 702 19.41 18.26 -0.58
CA LYS A 702 19.44 18.51 -2.04
C LYS A 702 18.39 17.72 -2.81
N SER A 703 18.13 16.47 -2.42
CA SER A 703 17.15 15.63 -3.11
C SER A 703 15.72 16.03 -2.75
N SER A 704 15.45 16.48 -1.52
CA SER A 704 14.13 16.99 -1.15
C SER A 704 13.73 18.21 -1.98
N ILE A 705 14.62 19.19 -2.16
CA ILE A 705 14.38 20.34 -3.07
C ILE A 705 14.07 19.85 -4.49
N LYS A 706 14.86 18.91 -5.02
CA LYS A 706 14.69 18.41 -6.40
C LYS A 706 13.40 17.62 -6.58
N ASP A 707 13.05 16.77 -5.63
CA ASP A 707 11.84 15.96 -5.67
C ASP A 707 10.60 16.86 -5.58
N VAL A 708 10.55 17.81 -4.64
CA VAL A 708 9.43 18.78 -4.53
C VAL A 708 9.32 19.64 -5.79
N ALA A 709 10.45 20.18 -6.27
CA ALA A 709 10.48 20.96 -7.52
C ALA A 709 9.93 20.16 -8.71
N ARG A 710 10.21 18.86 -8.79
CA ARG A 710 9.71 18.00 -9.87
C ARG A 710 8.18 17.90 -9.86
N VAL A 711 7.56 17.63 -8.71
CA VAL A 711 6.09 17.46 -8.65
C VAL A 711 5.33 18.77 -8.74
N GLN A 712 6.00 19.90 -8.45
CA GLN A 712 5.47 21.25 -8.67
C GLN A 712 5.78 21.81 -10.06
N ASP A 713 6.31 20.99 -10.97
CA ASP A 713 6.70 21.35 -12.34
C ASP A 713 7.63 22.59 -12.44
N LEU A 714 8.48 22.79 -11.42
CA LEU A 714 9.48 23.84 -11.46
C LEU A 714 10.59 23.46 -12.46
N PRO A 715 10.99 24.34 -13.39
CA PRO A 715 11.99 24.02 -14.40
C PRO A 715 13.30 23.49 -13.79
N LEU A 716 13.87 22.44 -14.42
CA LEU A 716 15.06 21.76 -13.93
C LEU A 716 16.26 22.71 -13.69
N SER A 717 16.37 23.78 -14.47
CA SER A 717 17.40 24.82 -14.27
C SER A 717 17.23 25.57 -12.94
N GLN A 718 15.99 25.90 -12.56
CA GLN A 718 15.66 26.57 -11.30
C GLN A 718 15.81 25.60 -10.13
N SER A 719 15.30 24.37 -10.25
CA SER A 719 15.49 23.31 -9.26
C SER A 719 16.97 23.08 -8.93
N ASN A 720 17.82 23.00 -9.96
CA ASN A 720 19.27 22.85 -9.77
C ASN A 720 19.93 24.09 -9.19
N ALA A 721 19.42 25.30 -9.45
CA ALA A 721 19.92 26.52 -8.84
C ALA A 721 19.64 26.54 -7.34
N LEU A 722 18.40 26.23 -6.93
CA LEU A 722 18.01 26.11 -5.52
C LEU A 722 18.85 25.07 -4.78
N ALA A 723 19.01 23.87 -5.37
CA ALA A 723 19.78 22.80 -4.76
C ALA A 723 21.29 23.10 -4.62
N LYS A 724 21.84 24.04 -5.41
CA LYS A 724 23.26 24.44 -5.32
C LYS A 724 23.56 25.30 -4.10
N PHE A 725 22.57 26.00 -3.56
CA PHE A 725 22.75 26.79 -2.34
C PHE A 725 22.95 25.92 -1.09
N VAL A 726 22.56 24.64 -1.13
CA VAL A 726 22.79 23.71 -0.01
C VAL A 726 24.30 23.40 0.10
N PRO A 727 24.93 23.68 1.27
CA PRO A 727 26.35 23.39 1.50
C PRO A 727 26.72 21.91 1.31
N ASP A 728 27.88 21.64 0.71
CA ASP A 728 28.44 20.29 0.50
C ASP A 728 29.11 19.68 1.74
N LYS A 729 28.51 19.87 2.93
CA LYS A 729 29.01 19.27 4.18
C LYS A 729 28.17 18.04 4.54
N PRO A 730 28.80 16.90 4.90
CA PRO A 730 28.06 15.75 5.41
C PRO A 730 27.15 16.11 6.58
N GLY A 731 25.90 15.64 6.57
CA GLY A 731 24.92 15.91 7.63
C GLY A 731 24.30 17.33 7.62
N THR A 732 24.44 18.07 6.52
CA THR A 732 23.72 19.34 6.33
C THR A 732 22.22 19.09 6.24
N THR A 733 21.44 19.86 7.01
CA THR A 733 19.97 19.86 6.97
C THR A 733 19.45 21.15 6.34
N LEU A 734 18.26 21.15 5.76
CA LEU A 734 17.64 22.35 5.21
C LEU A 734 17.37 23.39 6.28
N GLU A 735 16.97 22.97 7.48
CA GLU A 735 16.79 23.88 8.62
C GLU A 735 18.06 24.68 8.90
N LYS A 736 19.21 24.01 9.02
CA LYS A 736 20.50 24.68 9.23
C LYS A 736 20.94 25.49 8.01
N ALA A 737 20.66 25.01 6.81
CA ALA A 737 21.03 25.71 5.58
C ALA A 737 20.25 27.03 5.45
N PHE A 738 18.95 27.03 5.76
CA PHE A 738 18.13 28.24 5.73
C PHE A 738 18.61 29.28 6.74
N ASP A 739 19.08 28.86 7.91
CA ASP A 739 19.64 29.79 8.90
C ASP A 739 21.02 30.39 8.51
N GLN A 740 21.79 29.68 7.68
CA GLN A 740 23.20 30.01 7.40
C GLN A 740 23.44 30.64 6.03
N VAL A 741 22.55 30.43 5.07
CA VAL A 741 22.72 30.85 3.67
C VAL A 741 21.76 32.02 3.39
N PRO A 742 22.26 33.26 3.24
CA PRO A 742 21.42 34.44 3.03
C PRO A 742 20.50 34.33 1.82
N GLU A 743 20.91 33.63 0.76
CA GLU A 743 20.13 33.42 -0.45
C GLU A 743 18.85 32.62 -0.19
N PHE A 744 18.87 31.66 0.75
CA PHE A 744 17.65 30.95 1.12
C PHE A 744 16.65 31.86 1.84
N GLN A 745 17.15 32.73 2.74
CA GLN A 745 16.28 33.69 3.42
C GLN A 745 15.68 34.72 2.45
N ASP A 746 16.48 35.23 1.52
CA ASP A 746 15.98 36.16 0.51
C ASP A 746 14.90 35.54 -0.37
N ILE A 747 15.03 34.25 -0.74
CA ILE A 747 13.99 33.55 -1.49
C ILE A 747 12.73 33.32 -0.66
N LEU A 748 12.86 32.96 0.62
CA LEU A 748 11.72 32.76 1.51
C LEU A 748 10.96 34.07 1.79
N ASP A 749 11.67 35.19 1.92
CA ASP A 749 11.10 36.50 2.23
C ASP A 749 10.59 37.24 0.98
N ASN A 750 11.39 37.26 -0.09
CA ASN A 750 11.20 38.12 -1.27
C ASN A 750 11.18 37.36 -2.61
N GLY A 751 11.40 36.05 -2.61
CA GLY A 751 11.51 35.23 -3.82
C GLY A 751 10.19 35.02 -4.55
N LYS A 752 10.27 34.29 -5.67
CA LYS A 752 9.07 33.91 -6.42
C LYS A 752 8.21 32.93 -5.59
N PRO A 753 6.87 33.02 -5.65
CA PRO A 753 5.98 32.14 -4.89
C PRO A 753 6.26 30.64 -5.11
N GLU A 754 6.62 30.25 -6.32
CA GLU A 754 6.88 28.85 -6.68
C GLU A 754 8.19 28.36 -6.05
N GLU A 755 9.25 29.17 -6.06
CA GLU A 755 10.54 28.85 -5.46
C GLU A 755 10.43 28.77 -3.92
N ARG A 756 9.71 29.72 -3.31
CA ARG A 756 9.42 29.72 -1.88
C ARG A 756 8.65 28.46 -1.47
N SER A 757 7.58 28.13 -2.18
CA SER A 757 6.79 26.91 -1.96
C SER A 757 7.69 25.67 -1.97
N VAL A 758 8.56 25.52 -2.99
CA VAL A 758 9.48 24.38 -3.06
C VAL A 758 10.34 24.26 -1.80
N LEU A 759 10.91 25.37 -1.30
CA LEU A 759 11.78 25.35 -0.13
C LEU A 759 11.02 25.01 1.16
N GLU A 760 9.83 25.57 1.36
CA GLU A 760 8.99 25.32 2.53
C GLU A 760 8.60 23.83 2.63
N PHE A 761 8.13 23.23 1.53
CA PHE A 761 7.77 21.81 1.51
C PHE A 761 8.98 20.89 1.52
N ALA A 762 10.08 21.26 0.88
CA ALA A 762 11.32 20.47 0.94
C ALA A 762 11.85 20.37 2.37
N LYS A 763 11.72 21.43 3.18
CA LYS A 763 12.08 21.40 4.61
C LYS A 763 11.21 20.42 5.41
N LYS A 764 9.92 20.32 5.10
CA LYS A 764 9.00 19.38 5.76
C LYS A 764 9.25 17.93 5.37
N LEU A 765 9.59 17.68 4.10
CA LEU A 765 9.83 16.35 3.54
C LEU A 765 11.28 15.85 3.70
N GLU A 766 12.18 16.69 4.21
CA GLU A 766 13.55 16.28 4.52
C GLU A 766 13.55 15.17 5.59
N GLY A 767 14.23 14.07 5.28
CA GLY A 767 14.36 12.91 6.17
C GLY A 767 13.34 11.79 5.91
N SER A 768 12.31 12.01 5.09
CA SER A 768 11.41 10.94 4.65
C SER A 768 12.17 9.84 3.91
N VAL A 769 11.77 8.57 4.10
CA VAL A 769 12.39 7.44 3.41
C VAL A 769 11.84 7.38 1.99
N ARG A 770 12.76 7.28 1.03
CA ARG A 770 12.48 7.33 -0.41
C ARG A 770 12.54 5.94 -1.06
N ASN A 771 13.48 5.10 -0.61
CA ASN A 771 13.66 3.76 -1.12
C ASN A 771 14.47 2.88 -0.16
N THR A 772 14.49 1.58 -0.47
CA THR A 772 15.36 0.59 0.17
C THR A 772 16.52 0.24 -0.76
N GLY A 773 17.67 -0.05 -0.18
CA GLY A 773 18.82 -0.65 -0.84
C GLY A 773 19.42 -1.79 0.01
N THR A 774 20.53 -2.35 -0.44
CA THR A 774 21.31 -3.31 0.34
C THR A 774 22.62 -2.69 0.77
N HIS A 775 23.13 -3.07 1.95
CA HIS A 775 24.43 -2.65 2.43
C HIS A 775 25.50 -3.26 1.53
N ALA A 776 26.48 -2.45 1.11
CA ALA A 776 27.52 -2.92 0.18
C ALA A 776 28.34 -4.09 0.74
N CYS A 777 28.50 -4.14 2.06
CA CYS A 777 29.45 -5.04 2.71
C CYS A 777 28.80 -6.04 3.66
N GLY A 778 27.65 -5.70 4.23
CA GLY A 778 27.20 -6.29 5.49
C GLY A 778 26.30 -7.47 5.23
N ILE A 779 26.71 -8.62 5.73
CA ILE A 779 26.07 -9.91 5.54
C ILE A 779 25.75 -10.50 6.90
N ILE A 780 24.60 -11.18 7.00
CA ILE A 780 24.25 -11.99 8.15
C ILE A 780 24.35 -13.45 7.77
N ILE A 781 24.88 -14.24 8.69
CA ILE A 781 24.74 -15.70 8.68
C ILE A 781 24.06 -16.06 10.00
N ALA A 782 22.91 -16.74 9.92
CA ALA A 782 22.12 -17.14 11.07
C ALA A 782 22.18 -18.66 11.28
N LYS A 783 21.89 -19.08 12.53
CA LYS A 783 21.79 -20.49 12.91
C LYS A 783 20.62 -21.20 12.21
N ASP A 784 19.44 -20.57 12.26
CA ASP A 784 18.22 -21.03 11.60
C ASP A 784 17.75 -20.01 10.56
N ASP A 785 16.60 -20.28 9.92
CA ASP A 785 15.99 -19.34 8.96
C ASP A 785 15.77 -17.96 9.60
N LEU A 786 16.18 -16.91 8.88
CA LEU A 786 16.23 -15.53 9.38
C LEU A 786 14.87 -15.00 9.81
N ASP A 787 13.81 -15.42 9.14
CA ASP A 787 12.42 -15.04 9.42
C ASP A 787 11.89 -15.62 10.76
N ASN A 788 12.70 -16.38 11.51
CA ASN A 788 12.45 -16.70 12.92
C ASN A 788 12.90 -15.58 13.89
N TYR A 789 13.77 -14.68 13.42
CA TYR A 789 14.48 -13.69 14.24
C TYR A 789 14.17 -12.26 13.81
N VAL A 790 14.17 -12.02 12.50
CA VAL A 790 14.05 -10.70 11.88
C VAL A 790 13.19 -10.80 10.61
N PRO A 791 12.31 -9.82 10.33
CA PRO A 791 11.57 -9.83 9.08
C PRO A 791 12.54 -9.66 7.92
N ILE A 792 12.31 -10.35 6.81
CA ILE A 792 13.16 -10.30 5.61
C ILE A 792 12.41 -9.77 4.40
N THR A 793 13.16 -9.25 3.42
CA THR A 793 12.64 -8.84 2.11
C THR A 793 13.44 -9.52 1.00
N HIS A 794 12.79 -9.79 -0.14
CA HIS A 794 13.47 -10.32 -1.31
C HIS A 794 14.33 -9.24 -1.98
N VAL A 795 15.54 -9.60 -2.40
CA VAL A 795 16.45 -8.74 -3.16
C VAL A 795 16.52 -9.25 -4.59
N LYS A 796 16.21 -8.38 -5.56
CA LYS A 796 16.31 -8.73 -6.98
C LYS A 796 17.76 -8.59 -7.47
N ASP A 797 18.13 -9.43 -8.43
CA ASP A 797 19.40 -9.34 -9.15
C ASP A 797 20.65 -9.33 -8.24
N SER A 798 20.67 -10.19 -7.22
CA SER A 798 21.79 -10.34 -6.28
C SER A 798 22.13 -11.81 -6.03
N SER A 799 23.37 -12.11 -5.61
CA SER A 799 23.79 -13.47 -5.24
C SER A 799 23.04 -14.01 -4.02
N LEU A 800 22.67 -13.13 -3.08
CA LEU A 800 21.79 -13.49 -1.96
C LEU A 800 20.35 -13.07 -2.27
N ASP A 801 19.40 -13.94 -1.91
CA ASP A 801 17.99 -13.74 -2.24
C ASP A 801 17.29 -12.75 -1.30
N TYR A 802 17.88 -12.49 -0.13
CA TYR A 802 17.21 -11.77 0.95
C TYR A 802 18.05 -10.64 1.54
N ALA A 803 17.35 -9.66 2.10
CA ALA A 803 17.88 -8.68 3.04
C ALA A 803 17.03 -8.65 4.31
N THR A 804 17.60 -8.27 5.45
CA THR A 804 16.80 -7.94 6.65
C THR A 804 15.87 -6.78 6.37
N GLN A 805 14.77 -6.65 7.11
CA GLN A 805 13.97 -5.43 7.12
C GLN A 805 14.49 -4.42 8.15
N TYR A 806 15.30 -4.86 9.12
CA TYR A 806 15.93 -3.95 10.09
C TYR A 806 17.25 -3.44 9.55
N ASP A 807 17.49 -2.14 9.75
CA ASP A 807 18.76 -1.50 9.46
C ASP A 807 19.91 -2.22 10.18
N GLY A 808 21.07 -2.30 9.52
CA GLY A 808 22.25 -2.97 10.04
C GLY A 808 22.69 -2.51 11.43
N HIS A 809 22.39 -1.27 11.81
CA HIS A 809 22.66 -0.76 13.16
C HIS A 809 21.97 -1.56 14.27
N TYR A 810 20.80 -2.15 14.00
CA TYR A 810 19.98 -2.84 15.01
C TYR A 810 20.09 -4.37 14.98
N VAL A 811 20.81 -4.92 14.00
CA VAL A 811 20.87 -6.37 13.80
C VAL A 811 21.63 -7.07 14.92
N GLU A 812 22.67 -6.45 15.44
CA GLU A 812 23.41 -6.98 16.59
C GLU A 812 22.57 -6.96 17.88
N ASP A 813 21.72 -5.94 18.07
CA ASP A 813 20.83 -5.81 19.24
C ASP A 813 19.85 -6.99 19.34
N ILE A 814 19.40 -7.51 18.20
CA ILE A 814 18.50 -8.68 18.13
C ILE A 814 19.27 -10.03 18.14
N GLY A 815 20.57 -9.98 18.42
CA GLY A 815 21.43 -11.14 18.61
C GLY A 815 21.98 -11.76 17.33
N LEU A 816 21.75 -11.16 16.15
CA LEU A 816 22.28 -11.68 14.89
C LEU A 816 23.71 -11.20 14.65
N LEU A 817 24.50 -12.07 14.07
CA LEU A 817 25.90 -11.81 13.78
C LEU A 817 26.05 -11.13 12.41
N LYS A 818 26.69 -9.95 12.41
CA LYS A 818 27.09 -9.21 11.22
C LYS A 818 28.52 -9.58 10.81
N MET A 819 28.75 -9.76 9.51
CA MET A 819 30.07 -9.89 8.90
C MET A 819 30.19 -8.94 7.71
N ASP A 820 31.34 -8.29 7.54
CA ASP A 820 31.57 -7.33 6.45
C ASP A 820 32.48 -7.93 5.36
N PHE A 821 31.89 -8.20 4.19
CA PHE A 821 32.54 -8.73 2.98
C PHE A 821 32.73 -7.58 1.98
N LEU A 822 33.97 -7.05 1.89
CA LEU A 822 34.29 -5.93 1.00
C LEU A 822 34.84 -6.42 -0.33
N GLY A 823 34.44 -5.74 -1.42
CA GLY A 823 35.09 -5.85 -2.73
C GLY A 823 36.05 -4.68 -2.90
N LEU A 824 37.36 -4.95 -2.92
CA LEU A 824 38.42 -3.94 -3.09
C LEU A 824 39.23 -4.13 -4.38
#